data_AF-A0A954Q509-F1
#
_entry.id   AF-A0A954Q509-F1
#
_cell.length_a   1.000
_cell.length_b   1.000
_cell.length_c   1.000
_cell.angle_alpha   90.00
_cell.angle_beta   90.00
_cell.angle_gamma   90.00
#
_symmetry.space_group_name_H-M   'P 1'
#
loop_
_entity.id
_entity.type
_entity.pdbx_description
1 polymer ?
#
loop_
_entity_poly.entity_id
_entity_poly.type
_entity_poly.pdbx_seq_one_letter_code
_entity_poly.pdbx_strand_id
1 'polypeptide(L)'
;GDGGQSVTFSDGTFDAGSSGGAINLTDNTITFADNHGLQSGDTIRYDRKGGQLIGGLTEAPASPFDVGSSSLLSTRRYGVLKQSDTVLSLGAIVRSESGDETLVDRQRDEIRFAAQHFLESGDQVIYQNDGGSPIADSGGALSGTYTVEKIDGTTIKLLPAGSALASKDFSGANINDGNFISLSGHGFVDGTHVMYKTPDAVGFTVANVDVKLNGSSLDPEDNQKVVFKTPHNLNGGDHVIYTAERRNEIQRIDFAPIVGGSATTFDIEISFTGGSQIVRDIPLPIDPELILPEIEDALDQFPGVGTGNYAVTKVGAYSFEVEFLGSLAGSDVPKMNVSHNGSAGTVVVTEVRNGTGDPIEELVVGQEYVVIKTGPTELQLAAIATPTQPINLTANTNLSDIALNLRKVGNVGIPGLVDGQTYYVDVDATDPSRFQLFESWDGQNFADLVVLPTAAAAAPLTGISRLKSGFVDITSGGSGKHTLTIDLTGFGSGTQKLEGVGGLRAFAGAPSGDWIPTASATGSGGGGIRVSGATTRAQSEPTVMVNVGGTLATDPRVLISAHDVNINANAVAHVSASSANGGGGLVAVGRADSQIVVNAVGEVHLDNTDVFAANSLTVQSDTVSGGKVLSDTDGGGLVDIADAGARATIRYSSLVDIGTGSTLVSDGTLTLDSASTIDVDASALADSRGLGASGRANAPIFIGNWNGSTATSPATTRTQIGQDVSIRGNNVQLNAAMPTIQSLSKATVTAGGLGAVTDANATSNINSLVEVKLMPGASVLGQTVVIDSGIGTNLAQGQKGVDLVSVADADCSCGFGRSDAEAGIDYQTETLVTADDGARVSANDLDVSSRQAVATYSRSSRARFAGLGGESAEDTGNLAADRGIVWNADVALLAGLGTGDTRSPYLEVDAGGNAVGGSNIPFSLNANDQIVVDPIGGQNADPGTADFFVNYKTSIGATGPMVPDGTITGSGGVFAGKSALNKVEILSYYPGDLVIQSIDVVVDAKPVVKVNSENSAGFQFLVDNSVPPGSVVDIKHDADVGDILLLGGMTGENAINNPLGSTKI
;
A
#
# COMPACT_ATOMS: atom_id res chain seq x y z
N GLY A 1 -1.12 43.08 4.28
CA GLY A 1 -1.23 43.25 5.73
C GLY A 1 -2.30 42.30 6.19
N ASP A 2 -1.88 41.14 6.66
CA ASP A 2 -2.77 40.18 7.33
C ASP A 2 -1.91 39.53 8.41
N GLY A 3 -2.21 39.89 9.66
CA GLY A 3 -1.45 39.43 10.82
C GLY A 3 -1.93 38.03 11.16
N GLY A 4 -1.21 37.02 10.68
CA GLY A 4 -1.37 35.64 11.15
C GLY A 4 -1.06 35.60 12.65
N GLN A 5 -2.09 35.60 13.48
CA GLN A 5 -1.98 35.33 14.91
C GLN A 5 -1.37 33.94 15.08
N SER A 6 -0.31 33.84 15.88
CA SER A 6 0.28 32.56 16.28
C SER A 6 -0.80 31.75 16.98
N VAL A 7 -1.19 30.60 16.41
CA VAL A 7 -2.15 29.69 17.04
C VAL A 7 -1.43 29.09 18.26
N THR A 8 -1.91 29.45 19.46
CA THR A 8 -1.36 28.93 20.71
C THR A 8 -1.98 27.54 20.93
N PHE A 9 -1.16 26.52 21.19
CA PHE A 9 -1.64 25.16 21.51
C PHE A 9 -1.55 24.94 23.01
N SER A 10 -2.48 24.13 23.54
CA SER A 10 -2.52 23.73 24.94
C SER A 10 -1.23 23.01 25.31
N ASP A 11 -0.56 23.37 26.40
CA ASP A 11 0.64 22.70 26.91
C ASP A 11 0.36 21.35 27.63
N GLY A 12 -0.87 20.87 27.49
CA GLY A 12 -1.42 19.69 28.12
C GLY A 12 -1.93 19.88 29.54
N THR A 13 -1.85 21.09 30.08
CA THR A 13 -2.42 21.38 31.40
C THR A 13 -3.90 21.71 31.33
N PHE A 14 -4.65 21.23 32.32
CA PHE A 14 -6.10 21.46 32.43
C PHE A 14 -6.57 21.41 33.88
N ASP A 15 -7.69 22.05 34.20
CA ASP A 15 -8.28 22.04 35.55
C ASP A 15 -9.23 20.84 35.72
N ALA A 16 -8.86 19.91 36.60
CA ALA A 16 -9.60 18.68 36.85
C ALA A 16 -10.67 18.81 37.95
N GLY A 17 -10.83 19.98 38.58
CA GLY A 17 -11.40 20.11 39.93
C GLY A 17 -12.90 20.45 40.09
N SER A 18 -13.69 20.67 39.04
CA SER A 18 -15.11 21.03 39.23
C SER A 18 -16.04 20.71 38.06
N SER A 19 -17.34 20.59 38.34
CA SER A 19 -18.41 20.56 37.34
C SER A 19 -18.48 21.90 36.60
N GLY A 20 -17.97 21.93 35.37
CA GLY A 20 -17.73 23.15 34.58
C GLY A 20 -16.25 23.45 34.31
N GLY A 21 -15.33 22.63 34.83
CA GLY A 21 -13.92 22.60 34.44
C GLY A 21 -13.68 21.81 33.14
N ALA A 22 -12.44 21.39 32.91
CA ALA A 22 -12.04 20.68 31.68
C ALA A 22 -12.66 19.28 31.53
N ILE A 23 -13.08 18.65 32.63
CA ILE A 23 -13.63 17.29 32.61
C ILE A 23 -15.15 17.30 32.46
N ASN A 24 -15.67 16.53 31.51
CA ASN A 24 -17.09 16.28 31.35
C ASN A 24 -17.38 14.78 31.51
N LEU A 25 -17.96 14.41 32.67
CA LEU A 25 -18.28 13.02 32.99
C LEU A 25 -19.52 12.50 32.23
N THR A 26 -20.35 13.38 31.65
CA THR A 26 -21.54 12.96 30.88
C THR A 26 -21.15 12.58 29.45
N ASP A 27 -20.34 13.40 28.81
CA ASP A 27 -19.83 13.14 27.46
C ASP A 27 -18.55 12.29 27.46
N ASN A 28 -17.99 12.03 28.65
CA ASN A 28 -16.76 11.29 28.87
C ASN A 28 -15.56 11.88 28.11
N THR A 29 -15.36 13.19 28.28
CA THR A 29 -14.35 13.98 27.55
C THR A 29 -13.50 14.87 28.47
N ILE A 30 -12.35 15.28 27.93
CA ILE A 30 -11.43 16.26 28.49
C ILE A 30 -11.30 17.42 27.50
N THR A 31 -11.58 18.63 27.96
CA THR A 31 -11.59 19.88 27.19
C THR A 31 -10.44 20.78 27.61
N PHE A 32 -9.62 21.20 26.66
CA PHE A 32 -8.53 22.13 26.85
C PHE A 32 -8.94 23.57 26.49
N ALA A 33 -8.26 24.55 27.10
CA ALA A 33 -8.49 25.96 26.80
C ALA A 33 -8.03 26.36 25.38
N ASP A 34 -6.99 25.69 24.89
CA ASP A 34 -6.37 25.88 23.57
C ASP A 34 -6.33 24.54 22.82
N ASN A 35 -6.05 24.57 21.52
CA ASN A 35 -5.99 23.37 20.68
C ASN A 35 -4.98 22.36 21.23
N HIS A 36 -5.37 21.10 21.39
CA HIS A 36 -4.50 20.06 21.97
C HIS A 36 -3.53 19.44 20.97
N GLY A 37 -3.78 19.56 19.66
CA GLY A 37 -2.86 19.09 18.61
C GLY A 37 -2.82 17.57 18.36
N LEU A 38 -3.43 16.76 19.24
CA LEU A 38 -3.55 15.30 19.10
C LEU A 38 -4.62 14.81 18.12
N GLN A 39 -4.42 13.62 17.56
CA GLN A 39 -5.36 12.84 16.73
C GLN A 39 -5.78 11.53 17.42
N SER A 40 -6.84 10.89 16.92
CA SER A 40 -7.24 9.55 17.40
C SER A 40 -6.16 8.52 17.08
N GLY A 41 -5.81 7.67 18.04
CA GLY A 41 -4.72 6.69 17.95
C GLY A 41 -3.39 7.17 18.56
N ASP A 42 -3.25 8.46 18.84
CA ASP A 42 -2.10 8.98 19.61
C ASP A 42 -2.07 8.39 21.02
N THR A 43 -0.90 8.42 21.66
CA THR A 43 -0.78 8.03 23.07
C THR A 43 -0.32 9.19 23.93
N ILE A 44 -0.88 9.26 25.13
CA ILE A 44 -0.52 10.25 26.14
C ILE A 44 -0.15 9.58 27.45
N ARG A 45 0.49 10.35 28.33
CA ARG A 45 0.72 9.97 29.72
C ARG A 45 0.00 10.95 30.63
N TYR A 46 -0.65 10.43 31.67
CA TYR A 46 -1.38 11.22 32.66
C TYR A 46 -0.50 11.54 33.88
N ASP A 47 -0.50 12.80 34.30
CA ASP A 47 0.14 13.30 35.51
C ASP A 47 -0.83 14.22 36.31
N ARG A 48 -1.18 13.81 37.52
CA ARG A 48 -2.08 14.51 38.46
C ARG A 48 -1.43 15.74 39.10
N LYS A 49 -0.13 15.96 38.90
CA LYS A 49 0.66 17.09 39.43
C LYS A 49 0.43 17.35 40.93
N GLY A 50 0.24 16.28 41.71
CA GLY A 50 0.01 16.33 43.15
C GLY A 50 -1.45 16.54 43.59
N GLY A 51 -2.41 16.60 42.66
CA GLY A 51 -3.86 16.63 42.93
C GLY A 51 -4.48 15.25 43.24
N GLN A 52 -5.80 15.23 43.42
CA GLN A 52 -6.59 13.98 43.48
C GLN A 52 -6.76 13.41 42.07
N LEU A 53 -6.68 12.08 41.93
CA LEU A 53 -6.82 11.41 40.63
C LEU A 53 -8.22 11.66 40.03
N ILE A 54 -8.26 11.83 38.71
CA ILE A 54 -9.51 11.72 37.95
C ILE A 54 -9.98 10.26 38.04
N GLY A 55 -11.24 10.05 38.40
CA GLY A 55 -11.80 8.69 38.49
C GLY A 55 -11.72 7.98 37.14
N GLY A 56 -11.28 6.73 37.14
CA GLY A 56 -11.02 5.96 35.90
C GLY A 56 -9.59 6.04 35.38
N LEU A 57 -8.79 7.02 35.82
CA LEU A 57 -7.38 7.13 35.48
C LEU A 57 -6.48 6.76 36.66
N THR A 58 -5.38 6.07 36.38
CA THR A 58 -4.30 5.83 37.34
C THR A 58 -2.98 6.42 36.85
N GLU A 59 -2.12 6.74 37.81
CA GLU A 59 -0.70 6.97 37.56
C GLU A 59 0.10 5.70 37.89
N ALA A 60 1.29 5.55 37.30
CA ALA A 60 2.23 4.53 37.78
C ALA A 60 2.61 4.80 39.25
N PRO A 61 2.75 3.76 40.10
CA PRO A 61 3.09 3.98 41.50
C PRO A 61 4.46 4.65 41.63
N ALA A 62 4.52 5.78 42.35
CA ALA A 62 5.78 6.26 42.90
C ALA A 62 6.21 5.26 43.99
N SER A 63 7.15 4.38 43.68
CA SER A 63 7.87 3.64 44.74
C SER A 63 8.50 4.67 45.69
N PRO A 64 8.37 4.55 47.03
CA PRO A 64 9.00 5.48 47.96
C PRO A 64 10.52 5.27 48.11
N PHE A 65 11.14 4.39 47.32
CA PHE A 65 12.53 4.01 47.53
C PHE A 65 13.19 3.64 46.20
N ASP A 66 13.77 4.62 45.50
CA ASP A 66 15.04 4.40 44.79
C ASP A 66 15.74 5.73 44.48
N VAL A 67 16.94 5.89 45.04
CA VAL A 67 17.87 6.99 44.75
C VAL A 67 19.07 6.34 44.06
N GLY A 68 19.09 6.44 42.73
CA GLY A 68 20.27 6.13 41.93
C GLY A 68 20.21 4.82 41.15
N SER A 69 19.46 4.80 40.06
CA SER A 69 19.68 3.88 38.94
C SER A 69 18.93 4.37 37.70
N SER A 70 19.60 4.39 36.56
CA SER A 70 19.04 4.70 35.24
C SER A 70 18.20 3.53 34.71
N SER A 71 17.03 3.27 35.31
CA SER A 71 16.05 2.32 34.79
C SER A 71 14.81 3.07 34.28
N LEU A 72 14.69 3.13 32.96
CA LEU A 72 13.42 3.33 32.25
C LEU A 72 12.43 2.21 32.64
N LEU A 73 11.13 2.45 32.40
CA LEU A 73 9.98 1.51 32.49
C LEU A 73 9.40 1.38 33.92
N SER A 74 8.18 1.80 34.25
CA SER A 74 6.91 1.69 33.53
C SER A 74 6.05 2.96 33.75
N THR A 75 5.67 3.63 32.66
CA THR A 75 4.72 4.75 32.70
C THR A 75 3.43 4.31 32.00
N ARG A 76 2.30 4.26 32.73
CA ARG A 76 0.98 3.95 32.15
C ARG A 76 0.67 4.95 31.03
N ARG A 77 0.34 4.44 29.85
CA ARG A 77 -0.07 5.21 28.66
C ARG A 77 -1.55 5.02 28.41
N TYR A 78 -2.14 6.00 27.75
CA TYR A 78 -3.54 5.98 27.33
C TYR A 78 -3.63 6.32 25.85
N GLY A 79 -4.47 5.61 25.10
CA GLY A 79 -4.81 5.97 23.73
C GLY A 79 -5.76 7.17 23.69
N VAL A 80 -5.68 7.97 22.63
CA VAL A 80 -6.47 9.19 22.42
C VAL A 80 -7.56 8.93 21.40
N LEU A 81 -8.76 9.46 21.64
CA LEU A 81 -9.87 9.52 20.71
C LEU A 81 -10.25 11.00 20.54
N LYS A 82 -9.88 11.61 19.42
CA LYS A 82 -10.16 13.02 19.14
C LYS A 82 -11.66 13.23 18.90
N GLN A 83 -12.26 14.19 19.61
CA GLN A 83 -13.65 14.64 19.42
C GLN A 83 -13.70 15.99 18.68
N SER A 84 -12.78 16.91 18.99
CA SER A 84 -12.56 18.18 18.27
C SER A 84 -11.12 18.67 18.47
N ASP A 85 -10.76 19.89 18.07
CA ASP A 85 -9.39 20.40 18.27
C ASP A 85 -9.06 20.72 19.74
N THR A 86 -10.07 20.89 20.60
CA THR A 86 -9.91 21.19 22.02
C THR A 86 -10.48 20.10 22.92
N VAL A 87 -11.14 19.08 22.37
CA VAL A 87 -11.83 18.03 23.14
C VAL A 87 -11.37 16.64 22.69
N LEU A 88 -10.98 15.81 23.65
CA LEU A 88 -10.64 14.41 23.43
C LEU A 88 -11.31 13.49 24.46
N SER A 89 -11.38 12.21 24.12
CA SER A 89 -11.62 11.11 25.06
C SER A 89 -10.37 10.21 25.10
N LEU A 90 -10.27 9.35 26.11
CA LEU A 90 -9.19 8.37 26.21
C LEU A 90 -9.76 6.98 25.96
N GLY A 91 -9.06 6.13 25.20
CA GLY A 91 -9.59 4.84 24.82
C GLY A 91 -8.84 4.16 23.68
N ALA A 92 -9.49 3.17 23.06
CA ALA A 92 -8.98 2.40 21.95
C ALA A 92 -10.00 2.34 20.80
N ILE A 93 -9.50 2.32 19.56
CA ILE A 93 -10.32 2.10 18.36
C ILE A 93 -10.38 0.60 18.13
N VAL A 94 -11.60 0.05 18.10
CA VAL A 94 -11.82 -1.37 17.81
C VAL A 94 -11.84 -1.61 16.29
N ARG A 95 -12.49 -0.72 15.52
CA ARG A 95 -12.58 -0.80 14.04
C ARG A 95 -12.60 0.60 13.38
N SER A 96 -12.02 0.72 12.19
CA SER A 96 -12.12 1.89 11.30
C SER A 96 -12.90 1.56 10.01
N GLU A 97 -13.33 2.59 9.26
CA GLU A 97 -14.50 2.63 8.36
C GLU A 97 -14.57 1.64 7.17
N SER A 98 -13.60 0.73 6.90
CA SER A 98 -13.64 -0.09 5.67
C SER A 98 -13.02 -1.50 5.70
N GLY A 99 -12.89 -2.19 6.84
CA GLY A 99 -12.27 -3.52 6.90
C GLY A 99 -13.21 -4.67 7.28
N ASP A 100 -13.31 -5.69 6.41
CA ASP A 100 -14.05 -6.95 6.62
C ASP A 100 -13.22 -8.00 7.39
N GLU A 101 -12.32 -7.56 8.27
CA GLU A 101 -11.54 -8.46 9.13
C GLU A 101 -12.31 -8.75 10.41
N THR A 102 -12.50 -10.03 10.73
CA THR A 102 -13.21 -10.52 11.92
C THR A 102 -12.36 -10.28 13.18
N LEU A 103 -12.26 -9.02 13.61
CA LEU A 103 -11.59 -8.61 14.86
C LEU A 103 -12.31 -9.07 16.13
N VAL A 104 -13.50 -9.67 16.01
CA VAL A 104 -14.26 -10.21 17.13
C VAL A 104 -14.37 -11.72 16.99
N ASP A 105 -13.75 -12.46 17.91
CA ASP A 105 -13.87 -13.92 18.00
C ASP A 105 -15.09 -14.25 18.86
N ARG A 106 -16.18 -14.61 18.21
CA ARG A 106 -17.46 -15.00 18.84
C ARG A 106 -17.40 -16.32 19.60
N GLN A 107 -16.40 -17.15 19.32
CA GLN A 107 -16.27 -18.44 19.98
C GLN A 107 -15.52 -18.28 21.32
N ARG A 108 -14.61 -17.29 21.40
CA ARG A 108 -13.85 -16.98 22.62
C ARG A 108 -14.33 -15.71 23.33
N ASP A 109 -15.30 -15.00 22.80
CA ASP A 109 -15.76 -13.69 23.30
C ASP A 109 -14.60 -12.66 23.40
N GLU A 110 -13.71 -12.66 22.41
CA GLU A 110 -12.53 -11.80 22.38
C GLU A 110 -12.70 -10.65 21.38
N ILE A 111 -12.24 -9.47 21.79
CA ILE A 111 -12.08 -8.31 20.91
C ILE A 111 -10.59 -8.12 20.64
N ARG A 112 -10.21 -8.19 19.36
CA ARG A 112 -8.86 -7.99 18.85
C ARG A 112 -8.72 -6.59 18.26
N PHE A 113 -7.51 -6.06 18.35
CA PHE A 113 -7.15 -4.75 17.85
C PHE A 113 -6.04 -4.88 16.81
N ALA A 114 -6.10 -4.06 15.75
CA ALA A 114 -5.08 -4.02 14.71
C ALA A 114 -3.71 -3.48 15.20
N ALA A 115 -3.72 -2.78 16.34
CA ALA A 115 -2.53 -2.24 17.00
C ALA A 115 -2.69 -2.33 18.52
N GLN A 116 -1.63 -2.02 19.27
CA GLN A 116 -1.63 -2.08 20.73
C GLN A 116 -2.74 -1.17 21.33
N HIS A 117 -3.59 -1.72 22.20
CA HIS A 117 -4.79 -1.02 22.68
C HIS A 117 -4.60 -0.18 23.95
N PHE A 118 -3.51 -0.37 24.69
CA PHE A 118 -3.15 0.37 25.92
C PHE A 118 -4.19 0.36 27.07
N LEU A 119 -5.19 -0.52 27.01
CA LEU A 119 -6.11 -0.80 28.12
C LEU A 119 -5.47 -1.83 29.07
N GLU A 120 -5.77 -1.76 30.36
CA GLU A 120 -5.31 -2.71 31.38
C GLU A 120 -6.49 -3.43 32.05
N SER A 121 -6.24 -4.63 32.60
CA SER A 121 -7.28 -5.35 33.35
C SER A 121 -7.80 -4.51 34.52
N GLY A 122 -9.13 -4.43 34.64
CA GLY A 122 -9.82 -3.62 35.64
C GLY A 122 -10.24 -2.22 35.15
N ASP A 123 -9.77 -1.79 33.98
CA ASP A 123 -10.23 -0.53 33.38
C ASP A 123 -11.73 -0.58 33.08
N GLN A 124 -12.44 0.49 33.42
CA GLN A 124 -13.83 0.67 33.03
C GLN A 124 -13.87 1.34 31.66
N VAL A 125 -14.61 0.77 30.72
CA VAL A 125 -14.74 1.28 29.35
C VAL A 125 -16.20 1.34 28.91
N ILE A 126 -16.53 2.32 28.08
CA ILE A 126 -17.83 2.51 27.44
C ILE A 126 -17.65 2.14 25.97
N TYR A 127 -18.49 1.22 25.49
CA TYR A 127 -18.52 0.81 24.09
C TYR A 127 -19.39 1.77 23.26
N GLN A 128 -18.88 2.19 22.11
CA GLN A 128 -19.57 3.04 21.15
C GLN A 128 -19.42 2.47 19.72
N ASN A 129 -20.54 2.42 18.99
CA ASN A 129 -20.59 1.88 17.63
C ASN A 129 -20.45 2.93 16.54
N ASP A 130 -20.17 4.21 16.87
CA ASP A 130 -19.76 5.30 15.97
C ASP A 130 -20.40 5.36 14.56
N GLY A 131 -21.68 5.00 14.43
CA GLY A 131 -22.42 4.96 13.15
C GLY A 131 -22.40 3.61 12.40
N GLY A 132 -21.61 2.64 12.85
CA GLY A 132 -21.60 1.24 12.38
C GLY A 132 -22.68 0.35 13.03
N SER A 133 -22.79 -0.90 12.55
CA SER A 133 -23.64 -1.93 13.17
C SER A 133 -23.01 -2.43 14.46
N PRO A 134 -23.72 -2.43 15.60
CA PRO A 134 -23.13 -2.73 16.90
C PRO A 134 -22.66 -4.20 17.02
N ILE A 135 -21.62 -4.40 17.82
CA ILE A 135 -21.34 -5.68 18.47
C ILE A 135 -22.53 -5.98 19.39
N ALA A 136 -23.02 -7.21 19.34
CA ALA A 136 -24.20 -7.62 20.10
C ALA A 136 -23.90 -8.80 21.01
N ASP A 137 -24.61 -8.83 22.14
CA ASP A 137 -24.74 -9.99 23.01
C ASP A 137 -26.13 -10.63 22.87
N SER A 138 -26.43 -11.61 23.73
CA SER A 138 -27.74 -12.26 23.79
C SER A 138 -28.89 -11.34 24.21
N GLY A 139 -28.60 -10.17 24.79
CA GLY A 139 -29.54 -9.12 25.17
C GLY A 139 -29.74 -8.03 24.11
N GLY A 140 -28.92 -8.01 23.05
CA GLY A 140 -29.00 -7.04 21.96
C GLY A 140 -27.68 -6.29 21.76
N ALA A 141 -27.75 -5.06 21.25
CA ALA A 141 -26.54 -4.24 21.05
C ALA A 141 -25.86 -3.97 22.40
N LEU A 142 -24.53 -4.15 22.46
CA LEU A 142 -23.77 -3.78 23.64
C LEU A 142 -24.05 -2.31 23.99
N SER A 143 -24.51 -2.08 25.21
CA SER A 143 -24.85 -0.73 25.69
C SER A 143 -24.48 -0.59 27.17
N GLY A 144 -23.64 0.39 27.49
CA GLY A 144 -23.22 0.69 28.86
C GLY A 144 -21.71 0.55 29.13
N THR A 145 -21.36 0.54 30.41
CA THR A 145 -19.98 0.40 30.90
C THR A 145 -19.63 -1.07 31.10
N TYR A 146 -18.42 -1.42 30.70
CA TYR A 146 -17.81 -2.74 30.84
C TYR A 146 -16.48 -2.64 31.58
N THR A 147 -16.08 -3.71 32.25
CA THR A 147 -14.73 -3.86 32.80
C THR A 147 -13.87 -4.63 31.81
N VAL A 148 -12.65 -4.16 31.54
CA VAL A 148 -11.67 -4.82 30.68
C VAL A 148 -10.99 -5.96 31.45
N GLU A 149 -10.92 -7.13 30.83
CA GLU A 149 -9.94 -8.17 31.16
C GLU A 149 -8.95 -8.24 30.00
N LYS A 150 -7.72 -7.80 30.25
CA LYS A 150 -6.63 -7.83 29.27
C LYS A 150 -6.13 -9.26 29.11
N ILE A 151 -6.11 -9.75 27.87
CA ILE A 151 -5.49 -11.03 27.53
C ILE A 151 -4.03 -10.80 27.16
N ASP A 152 -3.78 -9.86 26.24
CA ASP A 152 -2.44 -9.45 25.80
C ASP A 152 -2.44 -7.97 25.36
N GLY A 153 -1.45 -7.52 24.58
CA GLY A 153 -1.35 -6.12 24.12
C GLY A 153 -2.32 -5.73 23.00
N THR A 154 -2.97 -6.71 22.37
CA THR A 154 -3.83 -6.57 21.18
C THR A 154 -5.19 -7.28 21.35
N THR A 155 -5.46 -7.91 22.49
CA THR A 155 -6.65 -8.72 22.72
C THR A 155 -7.22 -8.49 24.12
N ILE A 156 -8.53 -8.28 24.21
CA ILE A 156 -9.27 -8.16 25.48
C ILE A 156 -10.54 -9.01 25.50
N LYS A 157 -11.08 -9.20 26.70
CA LYS A 157 -12.48 -9.59 26.94
C LYS A 157 -13.20 -8.51 27.76
N LEU A 158 -14.52 -8.44 27.61
CA LEU A 158 -15.37 -7.51 28.35
C LEU A 158 -16.18 -8.24 29.43
N LEU A 159 -16.38 -7.57 30.56
CA LEU A 159 -17.29 -7.98 31.62
C LEU A 159 -18.34 -6.89 31.86
N PRO A 160 -19.60 -7.21 32.17
CA PRO A 160 -20.56 -6.19 32.58
C PRO A 160 -20.08 -5.46 33.84
N ALA A 161 -20.26 -4.13 33.91
CA ALA A 161 -19.81 -3.34 35.06
C ALA A 161 -20.39 -3.86 36.39
N GLY A 162 -19.51 -4.04 37.39
CA GLY A 162 -19.88 -4.55 38.71
C GLY A 162 -20.05 -6.07 38.82
N SER A 163 -19.93 -6.82 37.72
CA SER A 163 -19.86 -8.27 37.75
C SER A 163 -18.50 -8.72 38.31
N ALA A 164 -18.51 -9.38 39.46
CA ALA A 164 -17.33 -10.09 39.93
C ALA A 164 -17.15 -11.36 39.09
N LEU A 165 -15.92 -11.65 38.67
CA LEU A 165 -15.57 -12.96 38.12
C LEU A 165 -15.81 -14.01 39.21
N ALA A 166 -16.96 -14.69 39.14
CA ALA A 166 -17.19 -15.86 39.94
C ALA A 166 -16.46 -17.01 39.24
N SER A 167 -15.31 -17.37 39.80
CA SER A 167 -14.58 -18.57 39.39
C SER A 167 -15.00 -19.75 40.26
N LYS A 168 -15.25 -20.89 39.63
CA LYS A 168 -15.55 -22.15 40.28
C LYS A 168 -14.46 -23.15 39.94
N ASP A 169 -13.74 -23.54 40.96
CA ASP A 169 -12.70 -24.56 40.91
C ASP A 169 -13.34 -25.95 40.88
N PHE A 170 -12.89 -26.80 39.96
CA PHE A 170 -13.29 -28.20 39.86
C PHE A 170 -12.14 -29.05 39.29
N SER A 171 -12.24 -30.37 39.39
CA SER A 171 -11.23 -31.32 38.88
C SER A 171 -11.91 -32.48 38.17
N GLY A 172 -11.13 -33.40 37.60
CA GLY A 172 -11.68 -34.63 37.02
C GLY A 172 -12.45 -35.49 38.03
N ALA A 173 -12.19 -35.35 39.33
CA ALA A 173 -12.95 -36.03 40.39
C ALA A 173 -14.40 -35.52 40.52
N ASN A 174 -14.71 -34.36 39.94
CA ASN A 174 -16.07 -33.82 39.88
C ASN A 174 -16.87 -34.34 38.69
N ILE A 175 -16.27 -35.11 37.76
CA ILE A 175 -16.94 -35.62 36.57
C ILE A 175 -17.62 -36.95 36.88
N ASN A 176 -18.89 -37.08 36.51
CA ASN A 176 -19.71 -38.26 36.70
C ASN A 176 -20.07 -38.91 35.36
N ASP A 177 -20.54 -40.16 35.42
CA ASP A 177 -21.03 -40.86 34.24
C ASP A 177 -22.26 -40.12 33.65
N GLY A 178 -22.26 -39.90 32.32
CA GLY A 178 -23.32 -39.17 31.62
C GLY A 178 -23.06 -37.67 31.36
N ASN A 179 -21.79 -37.23 31.30
CA ASN A 179 -21.37 -35.85 31.02
C ASN A 179 -21.79 -34.80 32.07
N PHE A 180 -22.00 -35.21 33.33
CA PHE A 180 -22.32 -34.30 34.42
C PHE A 180 -21.07 -33.89 35.22
N ILE A 181 -21.05 -32.65 35.70
CA ILE A 181 -20.08 -32.12 36.67
C ILE A 181 -20.82 -31.90 38.00
N SER A 182 -20.41 -32.59 39.07
CA SER A 182 -20.94 -32.43 40.42
C SER A 182 -20.14 -31.40 41.23
N LEU A 183 -20.75 -30.23 41.47
CA LEU A 183 -20.17 -29.14 42.26
C LEU A 183 -21.23 -28.48 43.16
N SER A 184 -21.30 -28.91 44.42
CA SER A 184 -22.26 -28.33 45.38
C SER A 184 -22.07 -26.82 45.56
N GLY A 185 -23.17 -26.05 45.50
CA GLY A 185 -23.14 -24.60 45.68
C GLY A 185 -22.46 -23.85 44.52
N HIS A 186 -22.48 -24.41 43.31
CA HIS A 186 -21.94 -23.75 42.11
C HIS A 186 -22.62 -22.40 41.85
N GLY A 187 -23.91 -22.25 42.14
CA GLY A 187 -24.64 -20.98 42.01
C GLY A 187 -24.97 -20.59 40.57
N PHE A 188 -24.51 -21.37 39.58
CA PHE A 188 -25.00 -21.32 38.20
C PHE A 188 -26.49 -21.66 38.10
N VAL A 189 -27.14 -21.06 37.11
CA VAL A 189 -28.49 -21.35 36.64
C VAL A 189 -28.44 -21.72 35.15
N ASP A 190 -29.52 -22.29 34.62
CA ASP A 190 -29.60 -22.64 33.20
C ASP A 190 -29.28 -21.43 32.30
N GLY A 191 -28.41 -21.65 31.32
CA GLY A 191 -27.93 -20.65 30.38
C GLY A 191 -26.80 -19.77 30.90
N THR A 192 -26.27 -20.01 32.12
CA THR A 192 -25.07 -19.29 32.59
C THR A 192 -23.89 -19.60 31.67
N HIS A 193 -23.25 -18.57 31.13
CA HIS A 193 -22.03 -18.71 30.34
C HIS A 193 -20.79 -18.79 31.25
N VAL A 194 -19.92 -19.76 30.94
CA VAL A 194 -18.70 -20.03 31.68
C VAL A 194 -17.55 -20.26 30.72
N MET A 195 -16.43 -19.58 30.94
CA MET A 195 -15.17 -19.85 30.24
C MET A 195 -14.38 -20.91 31.01
N TYR A 196 -13.97 -21.95 30.29
CA TYR A 196 -13.10 -22.98 30.85
C TYR A 196 -11.64 -22.53 30.85
N LYS A 197 -11.01 -22.61 32.02
CA LYS A 197 -9.56 -22.43 32.18
C LYS A 197 -8.93 -23.71 32.75
N THR A 198 -7.92 -24.19 32.05
CA THR A 198 -7.12 -25.35 32.46
C THR A 198 -6.29 -25.04 33.72
N PRO A 199 -5.89 -26.07 34.50
CA PRO A 199 -5.10 -25.86 35.69
C PRO A 199 -3.74 -25.20 35.38
N ASP A 200 -3.33 -24.27 36.24
CA ASP A 200 -2.11 -23.49 36.05
C ASP A 200 -0.87 -24.41 35.98
N ALA A 201 -0.02 -24.21 34.97
CA ALA A 201 1.32 -24.81 34.88
C ALA A 201 2.35 -23.95 35.63
N VAL A 202 3.46 -24.55 36.05
CA VAL A 202 4.56 -23.80 36.63
C VAL A 202 5.47 -23.31 35.51
N GLY A 203 5.38 -22.01 35.22
CA GLY A 203 6.17 -21.34 34.19
C GLY A 203 7.57 -20.93 34.67
N PHE A 204 8.53 -21.01 33.78
CA PHE A 204 9.92 -20.55 33.95
C PHE A 204 10.54 -20.26 32.58
N THR A 205 11.75 -19.72 32.54
CA THR A 205 12.53 -19.57 31.32
C THR A 205 13.87 -20.27 31.47
N VAL A 206 14.65 -20.35 30.39
CA VAL A 206 16.02 -20.91 30.43
C VAL A 206 16.92 -20.16 31.44
N ALA A 207 16.62 -18.90 31.77
CA ALA A 207 17.35 -18.12 32.78
C ALA A 207 17.12 -18.61 34.23
N ASN A 208 16.17 -19.52 34.44
CA ASN A 208 15.89 -20.13 35.73
C ASN A 208 16.63 -21.46 35.95
N VAL A 209 17.34 -21.97 34.94
CA VAL A 209 18.03 -23.26 34.96
C VAL A 209 19.51 -23.05 35.23
N ASP A 210 20.13 -23.90 36.05
CA ASP A 210 21.55 -23.82 36.42
C ASP A 210 21.96 -22.41 36.91
N VAL A 211 21.16 -21.94 37.87
CA VAL A 211 21.38 -20.69 38.58
C VAL A 211 21.19 -20.92 40.08
N LYS A 212 21.76 -20.05 40.91
CA LYS A 212 21.44 -19.94 42.33
C LYS A 212 20.73 -18.64 42.63
N LEU A 213 19.85 -18.67 43.64
CA LEU A 213 19.21 -17.48 44.15
C LEU A 213 20.14 -16.76 45.15
N ASN A 214 20.54 -15.53 44.82
CA ASN A 214 21.35 -14.67 45.70
C ASN A 214 20.57 -13.38 45.99
N GLY A 215 19.79 -13.39 47.07
CA GLY A 215 18.80 -12.34 47.34
C GLY A 215 17.65 -12.40 46.34
N SER A 216 17.48 -11.36 45.52
CA SER A 216 16.48 -11.29 44.43
C SER A 216 17.09 -11.45 43.03
N SER A 217 18.40 -11.72 42.94
CA SER A 217 19.12 -11.99 41.68
C SER A 217 19.33 -13.50 41.47
N LEU A 218 19.35 -13.92 40.21
CA LEU A 218 19.73 -15.28 39.80
C LEU A 218 21.17 -15.21 39.26
N ASP A 219 22.10 -15.87 39.94
CA ASP A 219 23.50 -15.93 39.53
C ASP A 219 23.77 -17.28 38.84
N PRO A 220 24.47 -17.34 37.69
CA PRO A 220 24.81 -18.59 37.00
C PRO A 220 25.59 -19.56 37.89
N GLU A 221 25.17 -20.82 37.99
CA GLU A 221 25.85 -21.90 38.73
C GLU A 221 25.40 -23.28 38.22
N ASP A 222 26.34 -24.13 37.81
CA ASP A 222 26.04 -25.52 37.41
C ASP A 222 25.59 -26.33 38.64
N ASN A 223 24.27 -26.54 38.77
CA ASN A 223 23.68 -27.17 39.94
C ASN A 223 22.50 -28.12 39.64
N GLN A 224 22.17 -28.32 38.36
CA GLN A 224 21.13 -29.23 37.87
C GLN A 224 19.73 -28.89 38.41
N LYS A 225 19.47 -27.61 38.72
CA LYS A 225 18.20 -27.16 39.31
C LYS A 225 17.46 -26.19 38.40
N VAL A 226 16.14 -26.19 38.58
CA VAL A 226 15.27 -25.10 38.16
C VAL A 226 14.93 -24.26 39.40
N VAL A 227 15.25 -22.96 39.33
CA VAL A 227 15.08 -22.01 40.43
C VAL A 227 14.03 -20.96 40.07
N PHE A 228 12.95 -20.93 40.84
CA PHE A 228 11.86 -19.99 40.67
C PHE A 228 12.03 -18.78 41.58
N LYS A 229 11.63 -17.59 41.11
CA LYS A 229 11.66 -16.35 41.91
C LYS A 229 10.61 -16.36 43.03
N THR A 230 9.56 -17.18 42.88
CA THR A 230 8.49 -17.38 43.87
C THR A 230 8.36 -18.87 44.20
N PRO A 231 7.86 -19.23 45.39
CA PRO A 231 7.68 -20.63 45.74
C PRO A 231 6.75 -21.36 44.77
N HIS A 232 7.15 -22.55 44.31
CA HIS A 232 6.33 -23.39 43.44
C HIS A 232 5.46 -24.37 44.24
N ASN A 233 4.37 -24.83 43.63
CA ASN A 233 3.42 -25.76 44.27
C ASN A 233 3.73 -27.26 44.01
N LEU A 234 4.76 -27.57 43.22
CA LEU A 234 5.19 -28.95 42.96
C LEU A 234 5.82 -29.61 44.21
N ASN A 235 5.52 -30.88 44.42
CA ASN A 235 6.04 -31.72 45.50
C ASN A 235 6.96 -32.83 44.99
N GLY A 236 7.82 -33.34 45.88
CA GLY A 236 8.70 -34.46 45.53
C GLY A 236 7.87 -35.70 45.18
N GLY A 237 8.15 -36.32 44.04
CA GLY A 237 7.40 -37.44 43.49
C GLY A 237 6.24 -37.06 42.56
N ASP A 238 5.99 -35.77 42.33
CA ASP A 238 5.00 -35.35 41.33
C ASP A 238 5.48 -35.69 39.91
N HIS A 239 4.59 -36.29 39.11
CA HIS A 239 4.82 -36.47 37.68
C HIS A 239 4.42 -35.20 36.93
N VAL A 240 5.31 -34.65 36.13
CA VAL A 240 5.11 -33.42 35.34
C VAL A 240 5.44 -33.67 33.87
N ILE A 241 4.65 -33.08 32.99
CA ILE A 241 4.91 -33.00 31.55
C ILE A 241 5.66 -31.69 31.32
N TYR A 242 6.82 -31.80 30.67
CA TYR A 242 7.56 -30.63 30.20
C TYR A 242 6.97 -30.13 28.88
N THR A 243 6.74 -28.83 28.78
CA THR A 243 6.26 -28.17 27.56
C THR A 243 7.03 -26.87 27.34
N ALA A 244 7.30 -26.55 26.08
CA ALA A 244 7.97 -25.32 25.67
C ALA A 244 7.27 -24.74 24.44
N GLU A 245 7.27 -23.41 24.31
CA GLU A 245 6.90 -22.77 23.05
C GLU A 245 7.94 -23.12 21.98
N ARG A 246 7.48 -23.53 20.80
CA ARG A 246 8.33 -23.85 19.65
C ARG A 246 8.22 -22.76 18.59
N ARG A 247 9.36 -22.34 18.04
CA ARG A 247 9.45 -21.43 16.89
C ARG A 247 10.30 -22.10 15.82
N ASN A 248 9.83 -22.04 14.59
CA ASN A 248 10.56 -22.58 13.45
C ASN A 248 11.82 -21.76 13.18
N GLU A 249 12.89 -22.44 12.79
CA GLU A 249 14.07 -21.75 12.30
C GLU A 249 13.79 -21.09 10.94
N ILE A 250 14.28 -19.87 10.77
CA ILE A 250 14.28 -19.16 9.50
C ILE A 250 15.72 -18.79 9.14
N GLN A 251 16.18 -19.31 8.02
CA GLN A 251 17.44 -18.92 7.41
C GLN A 251 17.19 -18.18 6.10
N ARG A 252 17.86 -17.05 5.92
CA ARG A 252 17.80 -16.23 4.72
C ARG A 252 19.00 -16.46 3.84
N ILE A 253 18.77 -16.62 2.55
CA ILE A 253 19.76 -16.80 1.51
C ILE A 253 19.72 -15.56 0.62
N ASP A 254 20.83 -14.82 0.58
CA ASP A 254 21.00 -13.66 -0.30
C ASP A 254 22.04 -13.97 -1.38
N PHE A 255 21.64 -13.87 -2.64
CA PHE A 255 22.55 -13.96 -3.79
C PHE A 255 22.97 -12.55 -4.24
N ALA A 256 24.27 -12.31 -4.39
CA ALA A 256 24.76 -11.08 -5.01
C ALA A 256 24.57 -11.16 -6.54
N PRO A 257 24.13 -10.07 -7.21
CA PRO A 257 23.93 -10.06 -8.66
C PRO A 257 25.25 -10.28 -9.40
N ILE A 258 25.31 -11.31 -10.26
CA ILE A 258 26.49 -11.60 -11.08
C ILE A 258 26.43 -10.75 -12.34
N VAL A 259 27.35 -9.79 -12.46
CA VAL A 259 27.48 -8.94 -13.64
C VAL A 259 28.71 -9.37 -14.44
N GLY A 260 28.50 -10.27 -15.41
CA GLY A 260 29.47 -10.60 -16.46
C GLY A 260 30.51 -11.66 -16.12
N GLY A 261 30.37 -12.85 -16.73
CA GLY A 261 31.38 -13.91 -16.70
C GLY A 261 31.03 -15.07 -17.64
N SER A 262 32.05 -15.70 -18.22
CA SER A 262 31.95 -16.72 -19.29
C SER A 262 31.37 -18.09 -18.88
N ALA A 263 30.70 -18.19 -17.74
CA ALA A 263 30.06 -19.43 -17.30
C ALA A 263 28.71 -19.59 -18.01
N THR A 264 28.37 -20.78 -18.49
CA THR A 264 27.09 -21.06 -19.16
C THR A 264 25.99 -21.48 -18.17
N THR A 265 26.38 -21.85 -16.95
CA THR A 265 25.49 -22.29 -15.85
C THR A 265 26.03 -21.80 -14.51
N PHE A 266 25.14 -21.55 -13.56
CA PHE A 266 25.38 -21.21 -12.16
C PHE A 266 24.92 -22.38 -11.30
N ASP A 267 25.87 -23.12 -10.72
CA ASP A 267 25.50 -24.28 -9.92
C ASP A 267 25.22 -23.81 -8.49
N ILE A 268 24.04 -24.11 -7.95
CA ILE A 268 23.72 -23.95 -6.54
C ILE A 268 24.02 -25.27 -5.84
N GLU A 269 24.92 -25.19 -4.87
CA GLU A 269 25.22 -26.28 -3.96
C GLU A 269 24.61 -25.96 -2.60
N ILE A 270 23.69 -26.83 -2.13
CA ILE A 270 23.14 -26.76 -0.78
C ILE A 270 23.73 -27.90 0.03
N SER A 271 24.32 -27.55 1.18
CA SER A 271 24.85 -28.52 2.14
C SER A 271 24.55 -28.13 3.59
N PHE A 272 24.44 -29.15 4.44
CA PHE A 272 24.38 -29.00 5.89
C PHE A 272 25.64 -29.63 6.51
N THR A 273 26.09 -29.10 7.65
CA THR A 273 27.31 -29.59 8.33
C THR A 273 27.21 -31.09 8.63
N GLY A 274 27.99 -31.91 7.90
CA GLY A 274 28.02 -33.38 8.06
C GLY A 274 27.06 -34.18 7.16
N GLY A 275 26.30 -33.53 6.26
CA GLY A 275 25.37 -34.16 5.33
C GLY A 275 25.92 -34.38 3.91
N SER A 276 25.14 -35.10 3.08
CA SER A 276 25.47 -35.34 1.66
C SER A 276 25.16 -34.10 0.81
N GLN A 277 26.05 -33.73 -0.10
CA GLN A 277 25.95 -32.55 -0.96
C GLN A 277 24.95 -32.76 -2.11
N ILE A 278 24.08 -31.77 -2.38
CA ILE A 278 23.20 -31.75 -3.56
C ILE A 278 23.53 -30.52 -4.41
N VAL A 279 23.78 -30.76 -5.70
CA VAL A 279 24.13 -29.74 -6.69
C VAL A 279 23.00 -29.61 -7.71
N ARG A 280 22.63 -28.36 -8.04
CA ARG A 280 21.65 -27.99 -9.08
C ARG A 280 22.26 -26.99 -10.03
N ASP A 281 22.05 -27.17 -11.33
CA ASP A 281 22.63 -26.31 -12.37
C ASP A 281 21.57 -25.32 -12.88
N ILE A 282 21.76 -24.02 -12.64
CA ILE A 282 20.84 -22.96 -13.10
C ILE A 282 21.41 -22.29 -14.37
N PRO A 283 20.67 -22.16 -15.48
CA PRO A 283 21.16 -21.46 -16.67
C PRO A 283 21.40 -19.96 -16.40
N LEU A 284 22.42 -19.38 -17.03
CA LEU A 284 22.62 -17.92 -17.02
C LEU A 284 21.88 -17.24 -18.20
N PRO A 285 21.35 -16.00 -18.04
CA PRO A 285 21.40 -15.16 -16.83
C PRO A 285 20.50 -15.71 -15.70
N ILE A 286 20.91 -15.51 -14.44
CA ILE A 286 20.15 -16.01 -13.27
C ILE A 286 18.80 -15.29 -13.22
N ASP A 287 17.73 -15.98 -13.64
CA ASP A 287 16.38 -15.51 -13.43
C ASP A 287 16.01 -15.75 -11.94
N PRO A 288 15.75 -14.71 -11.15
CA PRO A 288 15.36 -14.87 -9.75
C PRO A 288 14.07 -15.67 -9.56
N GLU A 289 13.20 -15.78 -10.56
CA GLU A 289 12.00 -16.62 -10.51
C GLU A 289 12.32 -18.12 -10.66
N LEU A 290 13.48 -18.47 -11.23
CA LEU A 290 13.92 -19.86 -11.35
C LEU A 290 14.70 -20.35 -10.13
N ILE A 291 15.16 -19.46 -9.25
CA ILE A 291 15.94 -19.84 -8.06
C ILE A 291 15.06 -20.51 -6.99
N LEU A 292 13.83 -20.01 -6.78
CA LEU A 292 12.92 -20.54 -5.77
C LEU A 292 12.61 -22.03 -5.99
N PRO A 293 12.10 -22.47 -7.16
CA PRO A 293 11.81 -23.88 -7.38
C PRO A 293 13.05 -24.78 -7.29
N GLU A 294 14.25 -24.26 -7.62
CA GLU A 294 15.51 -25.02 -7.49
C GLU A 294 15.95 -25.18 -6.02
N ILE A 295 15.72 -24.18 -5.16
CA ILE A 295 15.92 -24.31 -3.71
C ILE A 295 14.95 -25.34 -3.15
N GLU A 296 13.68 -25.30 -3.56
CA GLU A 296 12.66 -26.25 -3.13
C GLU A 296 13.02 -27.69 -3.59
N ASP A 297 13.30 -27.90 -4.87
CA ASP A 297 13.69 -29.21 -5.41
C ASP A 297 15.01 -29.75 -4.81
N ALA A 298 15.90 -28.88 -4.36
CA ALA A 298 17.10 -29.27 -3.63
C ALA A 298 16.80 -29.72 -2.19
N LEU A 299 15.92 -28.99 -1.48
CA LEU A 299 15.48 -29.34 -0.12
C LEU A 299 14.63 -30.61 -0.09
N ASP A 300 13.81 -30.84 -1.12
CA ASP A 300 13.00 -32.04 -1.29
C ASP A 300 13.83 -33.32 -1.42
N GLN A 301 14.99 -33.22 -2.07
CA GLN A 301 15.89 -34.36 -2.26
C GLN A 301 16.89 -34.53 -1.12
N PHE A 302 16.96 -33.59 -0.17
CA PHE A 302 17.92 -33.63 0.92
C PHE A 302 17.51 -34.65 2.00
N PRO A 303 18.38 -35.63 2.34
CA PRO A 303 18.10 -36.59 3.41
C PRO A 303 18.02 -35.89 4.77
N GLY A 304 16.81 -35.76 5.32
CA GLY A 304 16.55 -35.13 6.62
C GLY A 304 15.68 -33.88 6.58
N VAL A 305 15.49 -33.27 5.39
CA VAL A 305 14.50 -32.21 5.15
C VAL A 305 13.30 -32.84 4.45
N GLY A 306 13.33 -33.02 3.13
CA GLY A 306 12.26 -33.66 2.37
C GLY A 306 10.96 -32.85 2.30
N THR A 307 10.06 -33.28 1.40
CA THR A 307 8.78 -32.62 1.12
C THR A 307 7.94 -32.36 2.38
N GLY A 308 7.48 -31.11 2.54
CA GLY A 308 6.59 -30.69 3.62
C GLY A 308 7.27 -30.32 4.94
N ASN A 309 8.61 -30.36 5.01
CA ASN A 309 9.38 -29.94 6.19
C ASN A 309 10.05 -28.57 6.03
N TYR A 310 9.64 -27.78 5.04
CA TYR A 310 10.10 -26.42 4.84
C TYR A 310 9.06 -25.58 4.09
N ALA A 311 9.22 -24.26 4.13
CA ALA A 311 8.58 -23.30 3.24
C ALA A 311 9.62 -22.28 2.79
N VAL A 312 9.73 -22.04 1.48
CA VAL A 312 10.61 -21.01 0.92
C VAL A 312 9.77 -19.81 0.54
N THR A 313 10.08 -18.65 1.11
CA THR A 313 9.41 -17.37 0.80
C THR A 313 10.40 -16.43 0.13
N LYS A 314 10.00 -15.88 -1.01
CA LYS A 314 10.77 -14.82 -1.67
C LYS A 314 10.55 -13.50 -0.92
N VAL A 315 11.63 -12.93 -0.37
CA VAL A 315 11.60 -11.68 0.41
C VAL A 315 12.31 -10.52 -0.28
N GLY A 316 12.90 -10.77 -1.45
CA GLY A 316 13.51 -9.77 -2.32
C GLY A 316 13.87 -10.38 -3.67
N ALA A 317 14.40 -9.55 -4.59
CA ALA A 317 14.71 -10.01 -5.94
C ALA A 317 15.67 -11.22 -5.94
N TYR A 318 16.69 -11.24 -5.08
CA TYR A 318 17.66 -12.34 -4.95
C TYR A 318 17.77 -12.83 -3.49
N SER A 319 16.69 -12.66 -2.73
CA SER A 319 16.65 -12.93 -1.28
C SER A 319 15.49 -13.87 -0.96
N PHE A 320 15.81 -14.98 -0.32
CA PHE A 320 14.85 -16.04 -0.03
C PHE A 320 14.96 -16.43 1.45
N GLU A 321 13.84 -16.54 2.15
CA GLU A 321 13.76 -17.05 3.51
C GLU A 321 13.25 -18.48 3.48
N VAL A 322 13.99 -19.39 4.10
CA VAL A 322 13.64 -20.79 4.28
C VAL A 322 13.20 -20.97 5.73
N GLU A 323 11.90 -21.19 5.94
CA GLU A 323 11.35 -21.58 7.23
C GLU A 323 11.29 -23.11 7.31
N PHE A 324 11.89 -23.72 8.34
CA PHE A 324 11.87 -25.17 8.52
C PHE A 324 10.61 -25.61 9.27
N LEU A 325 9.80 -26.45 8.63
CA LEU A 325 8.45 -26.84 9.05
C LEU A 325 8.35 -28.36 9.34
N GLY A 326 7.13 -28.81 9.65
CA GLY A 326 6.80 -30.23 9.78
C GLY A 326 7.61 -30.93 10.88
N SER A 327 8.31 -32.00 10.54
CA SER A 327 9.19 -32.75 11.46
C SER A 327 10.45 -31.98 11.88
N LEU A 328 10.77 -30.88 11.20
CA LEU A 328 11.84 -29.93 11.56
C LEU A 328 11.31 -28.66 12.24
N ALA A 329 9.99 -28.53 12.39
CA ALA A 329 9.37 -27.39 13.06
C ALA A 329 9.81 -27.31 14.52
N GLY A 330 10.34 -26.16 14.92
CA GLY A 330 10.80 -25.93 16.29
C GLY A 330 12.17 -26.51 16.63
N SER A 331 12.87 -27.15 15.69
CA SER A 331 14.23 -27.65 15.87
C SER A 331 15.27 -26.63 15.44
N ASP A 332 16.42 -26.61 16.11
CA ASP A 332 17.62 -25.91 15.65
C ASP A 332 18.27 -26.77 14.56
N VAL A 333 18.23 -26.26 13.34
CA VAL A 333 18.73 -26.88 12.12
C VAL A 333 20.09 -26.27 11.83
N PRO A 334 21.13 -27.09 11.58
CA PRO A 334 22.45 -26.55 11.25
C PRO A 334 22.37 -25.51 10.13
N LYS A 335 23.12 -24.42 10.25
CA LYS A 335 23.19 -23.39 9.22
C LYS A 335 23.42 -24.00 7.85
N MET A 336 22.51 -23.73 6.93
CA MET A 336 22.57 -24.11 5.53
C MET A 336 23.77 -23.39 4.91
N ASN A 337 24.63 -24.16 4.27
CA ASN A 337 25.71 -23.62 3.45
C ASN A 337 25.25 -23.66 2.00
N VAL A 338 25.18 -22.48 1.39
CA VAL A 338 24.89 -22.33 -0.03
C VAL A 338 26.14 -21.81 -0.72
N SER A 339 26.70 -22.60 -1.63
CA SER A 339 27.86 -22.24 -2.45
C SER A 339 27.53 -22.27 -3.93
N HIS A 340 28.39 -21.64 -4.74
CA HIS A 340 28.32 -21.70 -6.19
C HIS A 340 29.71 -21.87 -6.80
N ASN A 341 29.78 -22.46 -7.98
CA ASN A 341 31.04 -22.86 -8.63
C ASN A 341 31.51 -21.90 -9.74
N GLY A 342 31.34 -20.59 -9.54
CA GLY A 342 31.67 -19.54 -10.51
C GLY A 342 32.51 -18.40 -9.91
N SER A 343 33.37 -17.77 -10.70
CA SER A 343 34.36 -16.79 -10.21
C SER A 343 33.81 -15.38 -9.87
N ALA A 344 32.49 -15.16 -9.80
CA ALA A 344 31.93 -13.80 -9.78
C ALA A 344 30.65 -13.55 -8.93
N GLY A 345 30.21 -14.47 -8.07
CA GLY A 345 29.09 -14.24 -7.13
C GLY A 345 29.54 -14.23 -5.67
N THR A 346 28.70 -13.72 -4.78
CA THR A 346 28.81 -13.98 -3.32
C THR A 346 27.44 -14.39 -2.83
N VAL A 347 27.36 -15.48 -2.08
CA VAL A 347 26.11 -15.91 -1.43
C VAL A 347 26.30 -15.76 0.06
N VAL A 348 25.34 -15.12 0.71
CA VAL A 348 25.34 -14.95 2.15
C VAL A 348 24.11 -15.65 2.70
N VAL A 349 24.34 -16.65 3.54
CA VAL A 349 23.27 -17.22 4.36
C VAL A 349 23.31 -16.53 5.72
N THR A 350 22.19 -15.99 6.17
CA THR A 350 22.01 -15.40 7.49
C THR A 350 20.91 -16.13 8.25
N GLU A 351 21.10 -16.35 9.54
CA GLU A 351 20.04 -16.86 10.39
C GLU A 351 19.19 -15.67 10.83
N VAL A 352 17.92 -15.64 10.40
CA VAL A 352 16.98 -14.56 10.71
C VAL A 352 16.30 -14.83 12.03
N ARG A 353 15.97 -16.10 12.27
CA ARG A 353 15.37 -16.57 13.52
C ARG A 353 15.92 -17.96 13.80
N ASN A 354 16.62 -18.14 14.91
CA ASN A 354 17.01 -19.48 15.33
C ASN A 354 15.77 -20.33 15.60
N GLY A 355 15.82 -21.60 15.23
CA GLY A 355 14.86 -22.58 15.72
C GLY A 355 14.96 -22.68 17.24
N THR A 356 13.90 -23.14 17.89
CA THR A 356 13.92 -23.20 19.36
C THR A 356 14.78 -24.32 19.94
N GLY A 357 15.42 -25.16 19.10
CA GLY A 357 16.16 -26.33 19.56
C GLY A 357 15.38 -27.12 20.62
N ASP A 358 16.10 -27.81 21.50
CA ASP A 358 15.57 -28.12 22.83
C ASP A 358 16.06 -27.01 23.78
N PRO A 359 15.16 -26.20 24.39
CA PRO A 359 15.57 -25.11 25.28
C PRO A 359 16.38 -25.59 26.50
N ILE A 360 16.21 -26.87 26.85
CA ILE A 360 17.02 -27.61 27.80
C ILE A 360 17.38 -28.93 27.11
N GLU A 361 18.66 -29.15 26.82
CA GLU A 361 19.14 -30.20 25.90
C GLU A 361 18.67 -31.62 26.28
N GLU A 362 18.51 -31.88 27.57
CA GLU A 362 18.17 -33.20 28.11
C GLU A 362 16.66 -33.39 28.38
N LEU A 363 15.82 -32.38 28.09
CA LEU A 363 14.37 -32.47 28.24
C LEU A 363 13.64 -32.48 26.90
N VAL A 364 12.79 -33.49 26.71
CA VAL A 364 11.95 -33.65 25.53
C VAL A 364 10.57 -33.08 25.81
N VAL A 365 10.13 -32.15 24.95
CA VAL A 365 8.78 -31.57 25.03
C VAL A 365 7.71 -32.66 24.90
N GLY A 366 6.74 -32.63 25.81
CA GLY A 366 5.66 -33.62 25.90
C GLY A 366 6.02 -34.86 26.71
N GLN A 367 7.27 -35.03 27.13
CA GLN A 367 7.69 -36.15 27.96
C GLN A 367 7.38 -35.90 29.45
N GLU A 368 7.07 -36.98 30.15
CA GLU A 368 6.84 -36.98 31.59
C GLU A 368 8.14 -37.17 32.38
N TYR A 369 8.28 -36.38 33.45
CA TYR A 369 9.39 -36.36 34.39
C TYR A 369 8.88 -36.41 35.83
N VAL A 370 9.74 -36.83 36.75
CA VAL A 370 9.45 -36.84 38.19
C VAL A 370 10.15 -35.68 38.87
N VAL A 371 9.42 -34.91 39.67
CA VAL A 371 9.95 -33.79 40.44
C VAL A 371 10.70 -34.30 41.67
N ILE A 372 11.96 -33.90 41.81
CA ILE A 372 12.73 -34.02 43.05
C ILE A 372 12.73 -32.64 43.70
N LYS A 373 11.94 -32.45 44.76
CA LYS A 373 11.86 -31.18 45.47
C LYS A 373 13.10 -30.97 46.34
N THR A 374 13.88 -29.95 46.04
CA THR A 374 15.10 -29.58 46.79
C THR A 374 14.88 -28.37 47.70
N GLY A 375 13.84 -27.56 47.43
CA GLY A 375 13.43 -26.43 48.26
C GLY A 375 12.01 -25.93 47.94
N PRO A 376 11.57 -24.81 48.55
CA PRO A 376 10.30 -24.17 48.22
C PRO A 376 10.33 -23.43 46.86
N THR A 377 11.51 -23.00 46.42
CA THR A 377 11.76 -22.26 45.16
C THR A 377 12.69 -23.02 44.22
N GLU A 378 13.07 -24.25 44.57
CA GLU A 378 14.08 -25.04 43.85
C GLU A 378 13.60 -26.48 43.68
N LEU A 379 13.80 -27.01 42.48
CA LEU A 379 13.58 -28.42 42.19
C LEU A 379 14.62 -28.97 41.21
N GLN A 380 14.71 -30.29 41.15
CA GLN A 380 15.40 -31.04 40.09
C GLN A 380 14.39 -31.96 39.40
N LEU A 381 14.71 -32.39 38.18
CA LEU A 381 13.90 -33.30 37.39
C LEU A 381 14.61 -34.65 37.25
N ALA A 382 13.84 -35.73 37.25
CA ALA A 382 14.34 -37.09 37.04
C ALA A 382 13.48 -37.83 35.98
N ALA A 383 14.08 -38.76 35.26
CA ALA A 383 13.34 -39.62 34.35
C ALA A 383 12.45 -40.60 35.15
N ILE A 384 11.26 -40.95 34.64
CA ILE A 384 10.34 -41.88 35.32
C ILE A 384 11.01 -43.23 35.64
N ALA A 385 11.87 -43.73 34.75
CA ALA A 385 12.57 -45.00 34.94
C ALA A 385 13.57 -44.99 36.11
N THR A 386 14.07 -43.81 36.50
CA THR A 386 15.07 -43.60 37.55
C THR A 386 14.70 -42.39 38.42
N PRO A 387 13.57 -42.45 39.17
CA PRO A 387 12.90 -41.28 39.74
C PRO A 387 13.66 -40.60 40.90
N THR A 388 14.77 -41.20 41.35
CA THR A 388 15.62 -40.67 42.43
C THR A 388 16.95 -40.09 41.93
N GLN A 389 17.23 -40.18 40.63
CA GLN A 389 18.47 -39.67 40.03
C GLN A 389 18.16 -38.40 39.22
N PRO A 390 18.73 -37.23 39.58
CA PRO A 390 18.49 -36.00 38.84
C PRO A 390 19.12 -36.07 37.44
N ILE A 391 18.45 -35.45 36.48
CA ILE A 391 18.94 -35.20 35.13
C ILE A 391 19.79 -33.93 35.18
N ASN A 392 20.93 -33.93 34.47
CA ASN A 392 21.71 -32.71 34.25
C ASN A 392 20.96 -31.85 33.25
N LEU A 393 20.68 -30.60 33.58
CA LEU A 393 19.85 -29.70 32.76
C LEU A 393 20.72 -28.63 32.13
N THR A 394 21.10 -28.80 30.87
CA THR A 394 21.91 -27.82 30.13
C THR A 394 20.98 -26.84 29.40
N ALA A 395 20.98 -25.57 29.81
CA ALA A 395 20.11 -24.55 29.23
C ALA A 395 20.73 -23.84 28.03
N ASN A 396 19.96 -23.70 26.95
CA ASN A 396 20.38 -22.90 25.79
C ASN A 396 20.12 -21.40 26.04
N THR A 397 21.14 -20.66 26.46
CA THR A 397 21.02 -19.26 26.86
C THR A 397 20.64 -18.30 25.72
N ASN A 398 20.73 -18.74 24.46
CA ASN A 398 20.30 -17.94 23.31
C ASN A 398 18.76 -17.83 23.22
N LEU A 399 18.03 -18.65 23.99
CA LEU A 399 16.57 -18.76 23.96
C LEU A 399 15.91 -18.18 25.22
N SER A 400 16.50 -17.13 25.78
CA SER A 400 16.12 -16.51 27.07
C SER A 400 14.67 -16.01 27.17
N ASP A 401 14.01 -15.80 26.04
CA ASP A 401 12.64 -15.30 25.90
C ASP A 401 11.59 -16.40 25.71
N ILE A 402 11.98 -17.68 25.61
CA ILE A 402 11.04 -18.80 25.47
C ILE A 402 10.37 -19.12 26.82
N ALA A 403 9.04 -19.23 26.81
CA ALA A 403 8.28 -19.72 27.95
C ALA A 403 8.38 -21.25 28.07
N LEU A 404 8.88 -21.72 29.20
CA LEU A 404 8.98 -23.13 29.58
C LEU A 404 7.97 -23.42 30.68
N ASN A 405 7.35 -24.59 30.63
CA ASN A 405 6.28 -24.95 31.55
C ASN A 405 6.42 -26.40 32.03
N LEU A 406 6.34 -26.58 33.35
CA LEU A 406 6.16 -27.88 33.98
C LEU A 406 4.71 -28.00 34.44
N ARG A 407 3.96 -28.91 33.83
CA ARG A 407 2.57 -29.18 34.19
C ARG A 407 2.45 -30.55 34.83
N LYS A 408 1.91 -30.64 36.04
CA LYS A 408 1.63 -31.93 36.66
C LYS A 408 0.72 -32.78 35.75
N VAL A 409 0.97 -34.09 35.65
CA VAL A 409 0.13 -35.00 34.81
C VAL A 409 -1.33 -34.95 35.25
N GLY A 410 -1.59 -34.83 36.56
CA GLY A 410 -2.94 -34.60 37.09
C GLY A 410 -3.53 -33.23 36.75
N ASN A 411 -2.72 -32.26 36.33
CA ASN A 411 -3.13 -30.90 35.94
C ASN A 411 -3.36 -30.73 34.43
N VAL A 412 -3.37 -31.83 33.66
CA VAL A 412 -3.78 -31.77 32.25
C VAL A 412 -5.25 -31.34 32.18
N GLY A 413 -5.59 -30.52 31.17
CA GLY A 413 -6.97 -30.10 30.95
C GLY A 413 -7.91 -31.28 30.78
N ILE A 414 -9.12 -31.14 31.28
CA ILE A 414 -10.20 -32.13 31.14
C ILE A 414 -10.49 -32.34 29.65
N PRO A 415 -10.35 -33.57 29.13
CA PRO A 415 -10.69 -33.90 27.75
C PRO A 415 -12.14 -33.50 27.42
N GLY A 416 -12.35 -32.94 26.22
CA GLY A 416 -13.65 -32.39 25.81
C GLY A 416 -13.82 -30.89 26.11
N LEU A 417 -12.97 -30.30 26.96
CA LEU A 417 -12.97 -28.86 27.24
C LEU A 417 -11.73 -28.18 26.66
N VAL A 418 -11.94 -27.02 26.01
CA VAL A 418 -10.90 -26.23 25.36
C VAL A 418 -10.59 -25.00 26.21
N ASP A 419 -9.29 -24.76 26.49
CA ASP A 419 -8.86 -23.60 27.28
C ASP A 419 -9.30 -22.28 26.62
N GLY A 420 -9.92 -21.39 27.39
CA GLY A 420 -10.39 -20.09 26.93
C GLY A 420 -11.74 -20.09 26.21
N GLN A 421 -12.31 -21.27 25.92
CA GLN A 421 -13.62 -21.44 25.29
C GLN A 421 -14.76 -21.13 26.26
N THR A 422 -15.79 -20.44 25.77
CA THR A 422 -17.05 -20.22 26.49
C THR A 422 -18.02 -21.38 26.25
N TYR A 423 -18.69 -21.82 27.31
CA TYR A 423 -19.69 -22.88 27.34
C TYR A 423 -20.94 -22.42 28.12
N TYR A 424 -22.08 -23.06 27.86
CA TYR A 424 -23.36 -22.80 28.51
C TYR A 424 -23.71 -23.89 29.52
N VAL A 425 -24.13 -23.48 30.71
CA VAL A 425 -24.49 -24.38 31.81
C VAL A 425 -25.96 -24.81 31.70
N ASP A 426 -26.21 -26.12 31.73
CA ASP A 426 -27.54 -26.72 31.92
C ASP A 426 -27.58 -27.44 33.27
N VAL A 427 -28.36 -26.94 34.23
CA VAL A 427 -28.42 -27.48 35.60
C VAL A 427 -29.38 -28.66 35.62
N ASP A 428 -28.97 -29.77 36.23
CA ASP A 428 -29.83 -30.94 36.35
C ASP A 428 -31.07 -30.63 37.19
N ALA A 429 -32.24 -30.68 36.55
CA ALA A 429 -33.53 -30.45 37.18
C ALA A 429 -33.83 -31.43 38.34
N THR A 430 -33.15 -32.58 38.40
CA THR A 430 -33.31 -33.58 39.46
C THR A 430 -32.28 -33.47 40.59
N ASP A 431 -31.13 -32.83 40.35
CA ASP A 431 -30.07 -32.60 41.34
C ASP A 431 -29.35 -31.26 41.06
N PRO A 432 -29.72 -30.15 41.74
CA PRO A 432 -29.17 -28.82 41.50
C PRO A 432 -27.71 -28.66 41.95
N SER A 433 -27.03 -29.75 42.35
CA SER A 433 -25.58 -29.78 42.56
C SER A 433 -24.81 -30.25 41.32
N ARG A 434 -25.50 -30.63 40.24
CA ARG A 434 -24.93 -31.16 39.01
C ARG A 434 -25.36 -30.32 37.81
N PHE A 435 -24.48 -30.20 36.84
CA PHE A 435 -24.77 -29.52 35.57
C PHE A 435 -23.99 -30.13 34.41
N GLN A 436 -24.44 -29.87 33.19
CA GLN A 436 -23.77 -30.19 31.93
C GLN A 436 -23.28 -28.90 31.25
N LEU A 437 -22.38 -29.06 30.30
CA LEU A 437 -21.85 -27.97 29.49
C LEU A 437 -22.23 -28.18 28.02
N PHE A 438 -22.64 -27.11 27.35
CA PHE A 438 -23.02 -27.07 25.94
C PHE A 438 -22.23 -25.98 25.22
N GLU A 439 -21.97 -26.16 23.92
CA GLU A 439 -21.27 -25.16 23.11
C GLU A 439 -22.20 -24.04 22.60
N SER A 440 -23.52 -24.28 22.58
CA SER A 440 -24.49 -23.27 22.13
C SER A 440 -25.81 -23.29 22.91
N TRP A 441 -26.42 -22.10 23.05
CA TRP A 441 -27.73 -21.90 23.66
C TRP A 441 -28.47 -20.73 22.98
N ASP A 442 -29.73 -20.95 22.58
CA ASP A 442 -30.55 -19.92 21.89
C ASP A 442 -31.49 -19.14 22.84
N GLY A 443 -31.30 -19.30 24.15
CA GLY A 443 -32.17 -18.74 25.19
C GLY A 443 -33.36 -19.65 25.56
N GLN A 444 -33.61 -20.73 24.82
CA GLN A 444 -34.68 -21.70 25.08
C GLN A 444 -34.21 -23.17 24.98
N ASN A 445 -33.24 -23.47 24.12
CA ASN A 445 -32.74 -24.81 23.83
C ASN A 445 -31.20 -24.83 23.88
N PHE A 446 -30.65 -25.88 24.49
CA PHE A 446 -29.22 -26.18 24.45
C PHE A 446 -28.89 -27.05 23.24
N ALA A 447 -27.77 -26.77 22.58
CA ALA A 447 -27.25 -27.55 21.47
C ALA A 447 -25.75 -27.83 21.65
N ASP A 448 -25.30 -28.92 21.03
CA ASP A 448 -23.90 -29.38 21.06
C ASP A 448 -23.38 -29.69 22.49
N LEU A 449 -23.85 -30.80 23.05
CA LEU A 449 -23.43 -31.28 24.37
C LEU A 449 -21.93 -31.58 24.39
N VAL A 450 -21.22 -30.99 25.35
CA VAL A 450 -19.81 -31.29 25.59
C VAL A 450 -19.67 -32.70 26.14
N VAL A 451 -18.92 -33.53 25.42
CA VAL A 451 -18.64 -34.92 25.83
C VAL A 451 -17.45 -34.93 26.78
N LEU A 452 -17.70 -35.29 28.04
CA LEU A 452 -16.68 -35.38 29.08
C LEU A 452 -16.19 -36.83 29.25
N PRO A 453 -14.96 -37.05 29.76
CA PRO A 453 -14.48 -38.39 30.07
C PRO A 453 -15.35 -39.09 31.13
N THR A 454 -15.38 -40.43 31.10
CA THR A 454 -16.01 -41.22 32.18
C THR A 454 -15.31 -40.94 33.52
N ALA A 455 -16.03 -41.11 34.64
CA ALA A 455 -15.49 -40.82 35.97
C ALA A 455 -14.18 -41.59 36.26
N ALA A 456 -14.07 -42.82 35.76
CA ALA A 456 -12.85 -43.63 35.89
C ALA A 456 -11.65 -43.08 35.10
N ALA A 457 -11.89 -42.50 33.93
CA ALA A 457 -10.85 -41.87 33.11
C ALA A 457 -10.50 -40.46 33.62
N ALA A 458 -11.42 -39.77 34.29
CA ALA A 458 -11.23 -38.44 34.86
C ALA A 458 -10.56 -38.46 36.26
N ALA A 459 -10.68 -39.55 37.02
CA ALA A 459 -10.14 -39.68 38.37
C ALA A 459 -8.63 -39.33 38.54
N PRO A 460 -7.74 -39.58 37.56
CA PRO A 460 -6.33 -39.17 37.65
C PRO A 460 -6.10 -37.66 37.47
N LEU A 461 -7.08 -36.90 36.95
CA LEU A 461 -6.97 -35.46 36.67
C LEU A 461 -7.29 -34.64 37.93
N THR A 462 -6.36 -34.65 38.89
CA THR A 462 -6.50 -33.99 40.21
C THR A 462 -6.28 -32.47 40.18
N GLY A 463 -5.95 -31.91 39.02
CA GLY A 463 -5.70 -30.48 38.85
C GLY A 463 -6.98 -29.67 38.98
N ILE A 464 -6.81 -28.44 39.45
CA ILE A 464 -7.92 -27.51 39.63
C ILE A 464 -8.13 -26.74 38.33
N SER A 465 -9.12 -27.17 37.55
CA SER A 465 -9.68 -26.40 36.44
C SER A 465 -10.64 -25.36 36.98
N ARG A 466 -10.83 -24.28 36.22
CA ARG A 466 -11.71 -23.16 36.60
C ARG A 466 -12.78 -22.94 35.55
N LEU A 467 -14.02 -22.82 36.00
CA LEU A 467 -15.09 -22.19 35.22
C LEU A 467 -15.21 -20.75 35.68
N LYS A 468 -14.90 -19.80 34.79
CA LYS A 468 -15.05 -18.37 35.04
C LYS A 468 -16.34 -17.88 34.41
N SER A 469 -17.24 -17.32 35.22
CA SER A 469 -18.48 -16.68 34.74
C SER A 469 -18.35 -15.15 34.81
N GLY A 470 -19.17 -14.45 34.03
CA GLY A 470 -19.30 -12.98 34.09
C GLY A 470 -18.67 -12.18 32.94
N PHE A 471 -18.31 -12.84 31.83
CA PHE A 471 -17.92 -12.15 30.59
C PHE A 471 -19.15 -11.69 29.78
N VAL A 472 -18.95 -11.00 28.66
CA VAL A 472 -20.01 -10.73 27.69
C VAL A 472 -20.01 -11.85 26.65
N ASP A 473 -21.16 -12.47 26.40
CA ASP A 473 -21.35 -13.47 25.34
C ASP A 473 -21.59 -12.76 24.01
N ILE A 474 -20.63 -12.81 23.09
CA ILE A 474 -20.67 -12.04 21.84
C ILE A 474 -21.37 -12.85 20.75
N THR A 475 -22.60 -12.48 20.45
CA THR A 475 -23.44 -13.14 19.44
C THR A 475 -23.25 -12.56 18.03
N SER A 476 -22.82 -11.29 17.91
CA SER A 476 -22.54 -10.61 16.63
C SER A 476 -21.30 -9.73 16.71
N GLY A 477 -20.44 -9.77 15.69
CA GLY A 477 -19.19 -8.99 15.62
C GLY A 477 -19.34 -7.54 15.16
N GLY A 478 -20.55 -7.09 14.79
CA GLY A 478 -20.80 -5.74 14.26
C GLY A 478 -20.12 -5.43 12.91
N SER A 479 -20.27 -4.20 12.41
CA SER A 479 -19.60 -3.66 11.21
C SER A 479 -19.42 -2.13 11.29
N GLY A 480 -18.54 -1.53 10.49
CA GLY A 480 -18.27 -0.08 10.56
C GLY A 480 -17.34 0.31 11.72
N LYS A 481 -17.33 1.60 12.09
CA LYS A 481 -16.43 2.15 13.11
C LYS A 481 -16.89 1.79 14.53
N HIS A 482 -15.95 1.44 15.42
CA HIS A 482 -16.23 1.10 16.82
C HIS A 482 -15.12 1.61 17.74
N THR A 483 -15.47 2.13 18.91
CA THR A 483 -14.51 2.59 19.93
C THR A 483 -14.86 2.08 21.33
N LEU A 484 -13.83 1.93 22.16
CA LEU A 484 -13.92 1.68 23.60
C LEU A 484 -13.27 2.85 24.33
N THR A 485 -14.07 3.62 25.06
CA THR A 485 -13.61 4.83 25.75
C THR A 485 -13.48 4.57 27.25
N ILE A 486 -12.38 4.93 27.89
CA ILE A 486 -12.21 4.82 29.34
C ILE A 486 -13.26 5.65 30.06
N ASP A 487 -14.00 5.05 30.99
CA ASP A 487 -15.05 5.67 31.78
C ASP A 487 -14.44 6.59 32.86
N LEU A 488 -14.59 7.90 32.69
CA LEU A 488 -14.21 8.90 33.67
C LEU A 488 -15.27 8.96 34.77
N THR A 489 -14.97 8.37 35.93
CA THR A 489 -15.94 8.14 37.01
C THR A 489 -15.99 9.24 38.08
N GLY A 490 -15.10 10.24 38.00
CA GLY A 490 -15.09 11.33 38.97
C GLY A 490 -14.09 12.43 38.63
N PHE A 491 -14.36 13.64 39.15
CA PHE A 491 -13.44 14.77 39.05
C PHE A 491 -12.17 14.53 39.87
N GLY A 492 -11.03 15.02 39.37
CA GLY A 492 -9.79 15.11 40.13
C GLY A 492 -9.76 16.36 40.99
N SER A 493 -8.55 16.85 41.30
CA SER A 493 -8.38 18.20 41.87
C SER A 493 -7.14 18.89 41.34
N GLY A 494 -7.18 20.23 41.32
CA GLY A 494 -6.07 21.07 40.88
C GLY A 494 -5.79 21.01 39.38
N THR A 495 -4.73 21.70 38.95
CA THR A 495 -4.20 21.64 37.59
C THR A 495 -3.48 20.32 37.38
N GLN A 496 -3.89 19.56 36.37
CA GLN A 496 -3.31 18.28 35.99
C GLN A 496 -2.80 18.35 34.56
N LYS A 497 -2.05 17.33 34.11
CA LYS A 497 -1.37 17.34 32.82
C LYS A 497 -1.53 16.02 32.06
N LEU A 498 -1.84 16.12 30.76
CA LEU A 498 -1.57 15.04 29.80
C LEU A 498 -0.26 15.36 29.07
N GLU A 499 0.77 14.58 29.34
CA GLU A 499 2.07 14.65 28.68
C GLU A 499 1.93 14.04 27.28
N GLY A 500 2.20 14.85 26.24
CA GLY A 500 1.93 14.55 24.83
C GLY A 500 1.12 15.66 24.15
N VAL A 501 0.32 16.40 24.93
CA VAL A 501 -0.39 17.60 24.49
C VAL A 501 0.55 18.81 24.57
N GLY A 502 0.63 19.62 23.51
CA GLY A 502 1.33 20.93 23.57
C GLY A 502 2.76 21.06 23.13
N GLY A 503 3.23 20.16 22.27
CA GLY A 503 4.45 20.38 21.49
C GLY A 503 4.08 20.78 20.07
N LEU A 504 4.17 22.07 19.74
CA LEU A 504 4.00 22.50 18.36
C LEU A 504 5.18 22.00 17.51
N ARG A 505 4.87 20.94 16.75
CA ARG A 505 5.52 20.40 15.53
C ARG A 505 6.35 19.11 15.65
N ALA A 506 6.27 18.35 16.74
CA ALA A 506 6.90 17.01 16.88
C ALA A 506 5.93 15.85 16.70
N PHE A 507 4.65 16.16 16.72
CA PHE A 507 3.60 15.24 16.33
C PHE A 507 2.71 15.95 15.30
N ALA A 508 3.30 16.31 14.16
CA ALA A 508 2.65 15.91 12.91
C ALA A 508 2.91 14.40 12.75
N GLY A 509 2.52 13.59 13.73
CA GLY A 509 2.58 12.14 13.63
C GLY A 509 1.57 11.74 12.58
N ALA A 510 1.97 10.84 11.67
CA ALA A 510 1.09 10.28 10.66
C ALA A 510 -0.26 9.95 11.28
N PRO A 511 -1.37 10.54 10.77
CA PRO A 511 -2.68 10.04 11.12
C PRO A 511 -2.67 8.52 10.89
N SER A 512 -2.80 7.73 11.94
CA SER A 512 -2.78 6.29 11.78
C SER A 512 -4.05 5.88 11.04
N GLY A 513 -3.89 5.37 9.82
CA GLY A 513 -5.00 4.94 8.95
C GLY A 513 -5.37 5.88 7.79
N ASP A 514 -4.62 6.96 7.53
CA ASP A 514 -4.82 7.82 6.35
C ASP A 514 -4.03 7.41 5.10
N TRP A 515 -3.22 6.35 5.19
CA TRP A 515 -2.37 5.81 4.12
C TRP A 515 -1.24 6.74 3.65
N ILE A 516 -0.85 7.75 4.46
CA ILE A 516 0.23 8.70 4.15
C ILE A 516 1.41 8.50 5.13
N PRO A 517 2.57 7.99 4.67
CA PRO A 517 3.78 8.00 5.48
C PRO A 517 4.13 9.43 5.93
N THR A 518 4.08 9.65 7.24
CA THR A 518 4.39 10.96 7.82
C THR A 518 5.48 10.87 8.89
N ALA A 519 6.46 11.77 8.85
CA ALA A 519 7.49 11.92 9.87
C ALA A 519 7.41 13.30 10.53
N SER A 520 7.53 13.35 11.87
CA SER A 520 7.57 14.63 12.61
C SER A 520 8.59 14.62 13.75
N ALA A 521 9.24 15.78 13.99
CA ALA A 521 10.21 15.93 15.07
C ALA A 521 10.25 17.38 15.58
N THR A 522 10.40 17.58 16.90
CA THR A 522 10.78 18.87 17.48
C THR A 522 12.00 18.80 18.35
N GLY A 523 12.83 19.84 18.26
CA GLY A 523 13.81 20.19 19.26
C GLY A 523 13.34 21.41 20.07
N SER A 524 13.29 21.29 21.40
CA SER A 524 13.17 22.44 22.29
C SER A 524 14.22 22.39 23.40
N GLY A 525 14.63 23.55 23.89
CA GLY A 525 15.65 23.65 24.94
C GLY A 525 15.94 25.07 25.38
N GLY A 526 16.49 25.23 26.58
CA GLY A 526 16.88 26.52 27.16
C GLY A 526 18.12 26.40 28.07
N GLY A 527 18.83 27.51 28.29
CA GLY A 527 20.04 27.56 29.11
C GLY A 527 20.95 28.74 28.76
N GLY A 528 22.13 28.84 29.38
CA GLY A 528 23.13 29.85 28.99
C GLY A 528 23.65 29.64 27.57
N ILE A 529 23.86 28.39 27.17
CA ILE A 529 24.18 27.96 25.80
C ILE A 529 23.21 26.85 25.43
N ARG A 530 22.59 26.96 24.25
CA ARG A 530 21.58 26.02 23.76
C ARG A 530 21.94 25.56 22.34
N VAL A 531 22.00 24.25 22.16
CA VAL A 531 22.19 23.60 20.85
C VAL A 531 21.13 22.51 20.74
N SER A 532 20.30 22.58 19.71
CA SER A 532 19.25 21.59 19.46
C SER A 532 19.07 21.37 17.96
N GLY A 533 18.52 20.22 17.60
CA GLY A 533 18.20 19.84 16.23
C GLY A 533 16.89 19.07 16.16
N ALA A 534 16.18 19.19 15.05
CA ALA A 534 15.07 18.32 14.69
C ALA A 534 15.30 17.83 13.26
N THR A 535 15.19 16.52 13.04
CA THR A 535 15.37 15.93 11.71
C THR A 535 14.25 14.95 11.44
N THR A 536 13.62 15.06 10.28
CA THR A 536 12.58 14.15 9.83
C THR A 536 12.86 13.64 8.43
N ARG A 537 12.52 12.37 8.21
CA ARG A 537 12.56 11.76 6.89
C ARG A 537 11.36 10.83 6.75
N ALA A 538 10.55 11.06 5.73
CA ALA A 538 9.47 10.18 5.33
C ALA A 538 9.70 9.70 3.89
N GLN A 539 9.35 8.46 3.61
CA GLN A 539 9.61 7.82 2.33
C GLN A 539 8.46 6.89 1.95
N SER A 540 8.03 6.95 0.69
CA SER A 540 7.04 6.04 0.10
C SER A 540 7.53 5.56 -1.25
N GLU A 541 7.53 4.24 -1.45
CA GLU A 541 8.04 3.60 -2.67
C GLU A 541 7.07 2.51 -3.16
N PRO A 542 5.81 2.84 -3.51
CA PRO A 542 4.87 1.84 -3.99
C PRO A 542 5.27 1.41 -5.41
N THR A 543 5.37 0.10 -5.59
CA THR A 543 5.56 -0.53 -6.89
C THR A 543 4.36 -1.43 -7.17
N VAL A 544 3.61 -1.09 -8.22
CA VAL A 544 2.50 -1.88 -8.74
C VAL A 544 2.86 -2.29 -10.15
N MET A 545 3.13 -3.58 -10.33
CA MET A 545 3.43 -4.17 -11.63
C MET A 545 2.37 -5.21 -11.96
N VAL A 546 1.76 -5.08 -13.13
CA VAL A 546 0.82 -6.08 -13.67
C VAL A 546 1.48 -6.73 -14.87
N ASN A 547 1.94 -7.97 -14.67
CA ASN A 547 2.56 -8.77 -15.71
C ASN A 547 1.56 -9.82 -16.19
N VAL A 548 1.25 -9.81 -17.48
CA VAL A 548 0.38 -10.78 -18.13
C VAL A 548 1.17 -11.48 -19.23
N GLY A 549 1.24 -12.81 -19.14
CA GLY A 549 2.08 -13.62 -20.00
C GLY A 549 3.54 -13.64 -19.56
N GLY A 550 4.40 -14.18 -20.42
CA GLY A 550 5.82 -14.35 -20.15
C GLY A 550 6.69 -13.64 -21.18
N THR A 551 7.87 -13.19 -20.75
CA THR A 551 8.78 -12.34 -21.54
C THR A 551 9.62 -13.13 -22.54
N LEU A 552 9.70 -14.46 -22.42
CA LEU A 552 10.39 -15.32 -23.36
C LEU A 552 9.44 -15.80 -24.46
N ALA A 553 9.92 -15.85 -25.70
CA ALA A 553 9.16 -16.41 -26.82
C ALA A 553 8.74 -17.88 -26.63
N THR A 554 9.35 -18.58 -25.67
CA THR A 554 9.02 -19.96 -25.27
C THR A 554 7.95 -20.06 -24.19
N ASP A 555 7.60 -18.95 -23.54
CA ASP A 555 6.61 -18.94 -22.47
C ASP A 555 5.22 -19.28 -23.02
N PRO A 556 4.36 -19.91 -22.21
CA PRO A 556 3.01 -20.24 -22.65
C PRO A 556 2.23 -18.96 -22.95
N ARG A 557 1.67 -18.91 -24.15
CA ARG A 557 0.86 -17.77 -24.61
C ARG A 557 -0.41 -17.65 -23.77
N VAL A 558 -0.64 -16.50 -23.15
CA VAL A 558 -1.82 -16.25 -22.32
C VAL A 558 -2.96 -15.76 -23.20
N LEU A 559 -4.16 -16.31 -23.01
CA LEU A 559 -5.38 -15.90 -23.71
C LEU A 559 -6.37 -15.31 -22.71
N ILE A 560 -6.72 -14.04 -22.90
CA ILE A 560 -7.79 -13.35 -22.18
C ILE A 560 -8.93 -13.09 -23.16
N SER A 561 -10.12 -13.61 -22.85
CA SER A 561 -11.32 -13.34 -23.64
C SER A 561 -12.50 -12.99 -22.74
N ALA A 562 -13.09 -11.81 -22.95
CA ALA A 562 -14.22 -11.32 -22.16
C ALA A 562 -15.08 -10.33 -22.98
N HIS A 563 -16.20 -9.88 -22.42
CA HIS A 563 -16.98 -8.80 -23.03
C HIS A 563 -16.22 -7.46 -22.93
N ASP A 564 -15.80 -7.11 -21.73
CA ASP A 564 -14.93 -5.97 -21.43
C ASP A 564 -13.68 -6.48 -20.70
N VAL A 565 -12.53 -5.88 -21.01
CA VAL A 565 -11.25 -6.20 -20.35
C VAL A 565 -10.64 -4.91 -19.84
N ASN A 566 -10.33 -4.87 -18.54
CA ASN A 566 -9.65 -3.75 -17.90
C ASN A 566 -8.41 -4.27 -17.15
N ILE A 567 -7.24 -3.75 -17.49
CA ILE A 567 -5.94 -4.14 -16.93
C ILE A 567 -5.28 -2.85 -16.42
N ASN A 568 -5.15 -2.68 -15.11
CA ASN A 568 -4.71 -1.41 -14.53
C ASN A 568 -3.59 -1.63 -13.50
N ALA A 569 -2.57 -0.79 -13.55
CA ALA A 569 -1.60 -0.61 -12.47
C ALA A 569 -1.74 0.82 -11.93
N ASN A 570 -2.15 0.98 -10.67
CA ASN A 570 -2.29 2.29 -10.04
C ASN A 570 -1.37 2.39 -8.81
N ALA A 571 -0.34 3.23 -8.90
CA ALA A 571 0.59 3.51 -7.82
C ALA A 571 0.36 4.91 -7.25
N VAL A 572 -0.21 4.97 -6.04
CA VAL A 572 -0.47 6.23 -5.32
C VAL A 572 0.53 6.38 -4.18
N ALA A 573 1.25 7.50 -4.15
CA ALA A 573 2.23 7.81 -3.13
C ALA A 573 2.07 9.27 -2.65
N HIS A 574 1.63 9.44 -1.41
CA HIS A 574 1.65 10.74 -0.74
C HIS A 574 2.53 10.65 0.49
N VAL A 575 3.37 11.66 0.72
CA VAL A 575 4.32 11.66 1.85
C VAL A 575 4.32 13.01 2.54
N SER A 576 4.41 13.02 3.88
CA SER A 576 4.59 14.27 4.62
C SER A 576 5.76 14.19 5.59
N ALA A 577 6.53 15.28 5.71
CA ALA A 577 7.56 15.39 6.75
C ALA A 577 7.58 16.79 7.34
N SER A 578 7.62 16.90 8.67
CA SER A 578 7.74 18.19 9.33
C SER A 578 8.66 18.17 10.55
N SER A 579 9.70 18.99 10.50
CA SER A 579 10.57 19.26 11.64
C SER A 579 10.38 20.69 12.14
N ALA A 580 10.49 20.87 13.45
CA ALA A 580 10.63 22.20 14.00
C ALA A 580 11.64 22.31 15.14
N ASN A 581 12.21 23.49 15.32
CA ASN A 581 13.16 23.71 16.40
C ASN A 581 12.97 25.09 17.01
N GLY A 582 12.87 25.19 18.35
CA GLY A 582 12.54 26.46 19.01
C GLY A 582 13.07 26.57 20.43
N GLY A 583 13.62 27.72 20.84
CA GLY A 583 14.20 27.90 22.17
C GLY A 583 15.18 29.07 22.30
N GLY A 584 15.70 29.31 23.50
CA GLY A 584 16.50 30.51 23.77
C GLY A 584 17.58 30.38 24.85
N GLY A 585 18.53 31.31 24.84
CA GLY A 585 19.70 31.34 25.73
C GLY A 585 20.59 32.57 25.53
N LEU A 586 21.76 32.64 26.17
CA LEU A 586 22.74 33.70 25.81
C LEU A 586 23.30 33.42 24.41
N VAL A 587 23.59 32.15 24.11
CA VAL A 587 23.94 31.65 22.79
C VAL A 587 22.95 30.55 22.40
N ALA A 588 22.32 30.66 21.24
CA ALA A 588 21.38 29.67 20.71
C ALA A 588 21.80 29.21 19.30
N VAL A 589 21.72 27.90 19.06
CA VAL A 589 21.91 27.27 17.74
C VAL A 589 20.79 26.27 17.53
N GLY A 590 19.97 26.50 16.51
CA GLY A 590 18.85 25.65 16.11
C GLY A 590 18.97 25.20 14.66
N ARG A 591 18.71 23.91 14.42
CA ARG A 591 18.51 23.34 13.08
C ARG A 591 17.21 22.55 12.96
N ALA A 592 16.48 22.72 11.87
CA ALA A 592 15.32 21.91 11.51
C ALA A 592 15.47 21.39 10.08
N ASP A 593 15.58 20.07 9.92
CA ASP A 593 15.71 19.41 8.61
C ASP A 593 14.55 18.44 8.37
N SER A 594 13.89 18.57 7.24
CA SER A 594 12.81 17.67 6.83
C SER A 594 13.06 17.22 5.41
N GLN A 595 12.87 15.92 5.17
CA GLN A 595 13.04 15.31 3.87
C GLN A 595 11.87 14.40 3.54
N ILE A 596 11.34 14.51 2.32
CA ILE A 596 10.45 13.50 1.74
C ILE A 596 11.10 12.86 0.51
N VAL A 597 10.86 11.57 0.35
CA VAL A 597 11.24 10.81 -0.84
C VAL A 597 10.02 10.01 -1.33
N VAL A 598 9.60 10.27 -2.57
CA VAL A 598 8.53 9.53 -3.24
C VAL A 598 9.12 8.83 -4.46
N ASN A 599 8.94 7.53 -4.57
CA ASN A 599 9.30 6.75 -5.76
C ASN A 599 8.11 5.86 -6.17
N ALA A 600 7.21 6.36 -7.01
CA ALA A 600 6.00 5.62 -7.42
C ALA A 600 6.21 4.90 -8.76
N VAL A 601 6.04 3.58 -8.79
CA VAL A 601 6.19 2.76 -10.01
C VAL A 601 4.87 2.07 -10.30
N GLY A 602 4.23 2.42 -11.41
CA GLY A 602 3.04 1.77 -11.94
C GLY A 602 3.34 1.26 -13.33
N GLU A 603 3.40 -0.06 -13.53
CA GLU A 603 3.78 -0.63 -14.83
C GLU A 603 2.85 -1.79 -15.21
N VAL A 604 2.45 -1.83 -16.48
CA VAL A 604 1.69 -2.94 -17.06
C VAL A 604 2.51 -3.54 -18.20
N HIS A 605 2.81 -4.82 -18.11
CA HIS A 605 3.53 -5.58 -19.12
C HIS A 605 2.62 -6.69 -19.68
N LEU A 606 2.40 -6.66 -20.99
CA LEU A 606 1.61 -7.65 -21.74
C LEU A 606 2.50 -8.36 -22.75
N ASP A 607 3.20 -9.40 -22.29
CA ASP A 607 4.14 -10.16 -23.10
C ASP A 607 3.52 -11.46 -23.60
N ASN A 608 3.74 -11.81 -24.87
CA ASN A 608 3.22 -13.03 -25.49
C ASN A 608 1.75 -13.32 -25.11
N THR A 609 0.89 -12.31 -25.24
CA THR A 609 -0.50 -12.37 -24.78
C THR A 609 -1.48 -12.10 -25.91
N ASP A 610 -2.57 -12.86 -25.95
CA ASP A 610 -3.78 -12.56 -26.71
C ASP A 610 -4.84 -11.96 -25.79
N VAL A 611 -5.35 -10.79 -26.14
CA VAL A 611 -6.48 -10.17 -25.45
C VAL A 611 -7.60 -9.92 -26.45
N PHE A 612 -8.75 -10.54 -26.24
CA PHE A 612 -9.95 -10.36 -27.05
C PHE A 612 -11.11 -9.82 -26.20
N ALA A 613 -11.52 -8.58 -26.47
CA ALA A 613 -12.68 -7.94 -25.86
C ALA A 613 -13.81 -7.77 -26.89
N ALA A 614 -15.02 -8.22 -26.55
CA ALA A 614 -16.18 -8.07 -27.44
C ALA A 614 -16.78 -6.65 -27.45
N ASN A 615 -16.34 -5.75 -26.57
CA ASN A 615 -16.81 -4.37 -26.51
C ASN A 615 -15.69 -3.37 -26.18
N SER A 616 -15.01 -3.50 -25.05
CA SER A 616 -13.94 -2.56 -24.68
C SER A 616 -12.71 -3.21 -24.06
N LEU A 617 -11.53 -2.70 -24.42
CA LEU A 617 -10.24 -3.07 -23.85
C LEU A 617 -9.54 -1.80 -23.33
N THR A 618 -9.27 -1.76 -22.03
CA THR A 618 -8.47 -0.69 -21.41
C THR A 618 -7.26 -1.30 -20.72
N VAL A 619 -6.09 -0.78 -21.06
CA VAL A 619 -4.83 -1.07 -20.36
C VAL A 619 -4.31 0.26 -19.87
N GLN A 620 -4.15 0.40 -18.55
CA GLN A 620 -3.82 1.68 -17.95
C GLN A 620 -2.71 1.54 -16.91
N SER A 621 -1.77 2.48 -16.92
CA SER A 621 -0.85 2.72 -15.82
C SER A 621 -1.07 4.12 -15.27
N ASP A 622 -1.34 4.25 -13.98
CA ASP A 622 -1.49 5.53 -13.29
C ASP A 622 -0.47 5.64 -12.16
N THR A 623 0.17 6.80 -12.07
CA THR A 623 0.99 7.19 -10.92
C THR A 623 0.51 8.52 -10.36
N VAL A 624 0.21 8.56 -9.06
CA VAL A 624 -0.14 9.79 -8.34
C VAL A 624 0.90 10.00 -7.27
N SER A 625 1.79 10.98 -7.45
CA SER A 625 2.87 11.25 -6.52
C SER A 625 2.74 12.64 -5.93
N GLY A 626 2.71 12.73 -4.60
CA GLY A 626 2.69 14.01 -3.94
C GLY A 626 3.36 14.04 -2.60
N GLY A 627 3.54 15.24 -2.08
CA GLY A 627 3.99 15.36 -0.71
C GLY A 627 4.24 16.77 -0.22
N LYS A 628 4.28 16.88 1.11
CA LYS A 628 4.43 18.14 1.81
C LYS A 628 5.58 18.06 2.80
N VAL A 629 6.57 18.91 2.63
CA VAL A 629 7.74 19.00 3.51
C VAL A 629 7.83 20.39 4.15
N LEU A 630 7.93 20.44 5.48
CA LEU A 630 7.97 21.69 6.24
C LEU A 630 9.07 21.67 7.29
N SER A 631 10.01 22.61 7.20
CA SER A 631 11.03 22.83 8.23
C SER A 631 10.91 24.23 8.80
N ASP A 632 10.93 24.33 10.11
CA ASP A 632 10.79 25.62 10.79
C ASP A 632 11.73 25.72 11.99
N THR A 633 12.45 26.82 12.08
CA THR A 633 13.38 27.03 13.19
C THR A 633 13.34 28.46 13.68
N ASP A 634 13.15 28.58 14.99
CA ASP A 634 13.13 29.85 15.68
C ASP A 634 14.21 29.88 16.76
N GLY A 635 14.87 31.03 16.91
CA GLY A 635 15.93 31.24 17.88
C GLY A 635 15.82 32.58 18.60
N GLY A 636 16.37 32.64 19.83
CA GLY A 636 16.38 33.85 20.63
C GLY A 636 17.52 33.88 21.65
N GLY A 637 18.52 34.74 21.40
CA GLY A 637 19.63 34.94 22.31
C GLY A 637 20.42 36.23 22.10
N LEU A 638 21.56 36.38 22.79
CA LEU A 638 22.50 37.46 22.46
C LEU A 638 23.23 37.15 21.14
N VAL A 639 23.56 35.86 20.93
CA VAL A 639 24.01 35.30 19.66
C VAL A 639 23.10 34.15 19.27
N ASP A 640 22.59 34.16 18.04
CA ASP A 640 21.62 33.17 17.58
C ASP A 640 21.89 32.71 16.15
N ILE A 641 21.65 31.42 15.87
CA ILE A 641 21.79 30.79 14.55
C ILE A 641 20.60 29.87 14.33
N ALA A 642 19.86 30.10 13.25
CA ALA A 642 18.65 29.37 12.86
C ALA A 642 18.80 28.82 11.42
N ASP A 643 18.73 27.50 11.24
CA ASP A 643 18.95 26.80 9.97
C ASP A 643 17.80 25.84 9.63
N ALA A 644 17.01 26.11 8.60
CA ALA A 644 15.89 25.29 8.16
C ALA A 644 16.10 24.71 6.75
N GLY A 645 15.99 23.39 6.61
CA GLY A 645 16.11 22.66 5.35
C GLY A 645 14.87 21.80 5.07
N ALA A 646 14.11 22.07 4.00
CA ALA A 646 12.92 21.31 3.60
C ALA A 646 13.09 20.75 2.19
N ARG A 647 13.47 19.48 2.08
CA ARG A 647 13.80 18.84 0.78
C ARG A 647 12.74 17.86 0.32
N ALA A 648 12.27 18.01 -0.91
CA ALA A 648 11.41 17.03 -1.56
C ALA A 648 12.13 16.36 -2.74
N THR A 649 11.96 15.06 -2.88
CA THR A 649 12.44 14.30 -4.04
C THR A 649 11.36 13.35 -4.51
N ILE A 650 10.88 13.56 -5.73
CA ILE A 650 9.84 12.78 -6.38
C ILE A 650 10.42 12.08 -7.59
N ARG A 651 10.25 10.76 -7.67
CA ARG A 651 10.51 9.96 -8.86
C ARG A 651 9.25 9.15 -9.16
N TYR A 652 9.02 8.90 -10.43
CA TYR A 652 7.93 8.05 -10.85
C TYR A 652 8.28 7.33 -12.16
N SER A 653 7.62 6.19 -12.37
CA SER A 653 7.56 5.48 -13.65
C SER A 653 6.12 5.03 -13.87
N SER A 654 5.46 5.55 -14.89
CA SER A 654 4.19 5.03 -15.40
C SER A 654 4.46 4.44 -16.78
N LEU A 655 4.29 3.12 -16.91
CA LEU A 655 4.58 2.40 -18.14
C LEU A 655 3.41 1.47 -18.52
N VAL A 656 2.95 1.57 -19.75
CA VAL A 656 2.23 0.48 -20.44
C VAL A 656 3.14 -0.05 -21.52
N ASP A 657 3.57 -1.30 -21.40
CA ASP A 657 4.45 -1.98 -22.35
C ASP A 657 3.75 -3.22 -22.93
N ILE A 658 3.46 -3.16 -24.22
CA ILE A 658 2.93 -4.32 -24.95
C ILE A 658 4.11 -5.08 -25.55
N GLY A 659 4.44 -6.20 -24.93
CA GLY A 659 5.54 -7.07 -25.28
C GLY A 659 5.39 -7.77 -26.62
N THR A 660 6.50 -8.36 -27.08
CA THR A 660 6.61 -8.89 -28.45
C THR A 660 5.61 -10.03 -28.74
N GLY A 661 5.08 -10.05 -29.96
CA GLY A 661 4.14 -11.10 -30.41
C GLY A 661 2.75 -11.09 -29.75
N SER A 662 2.45 -10.08 -28.94
CA SER A 662 1.13 -9.88 -28.34
C SER A 662 0.11 -9.41 -29.39
N THR A 663 -1.15 -9.84 -29.22
CA THR A 663 -2.27 -9.40 -30.06
C THR A 663 -3.41 -8.93 -29.17
N LEU A 664 -3.81 -7.67 -29.35
CA LEU A 664 -4.90 -7.04 -28.61
C LEU A 664 -6.00 -6.68 -29.60
N VAL A 665 -7.21 -7.18 -29.35
CA VAL A 665 -8.38 -6.98 -30.21
C VAL A 665 -9.58 -6.55 -29.38
N SER A 666 -10.26 -5.49 -29.83
CA SER A 666 -11.54 -5.03 -29.29
C SER A 666 -12.52 -4.76 -30.44
N ASP A 667 -13.78 -5.19 -30.33
CA ASP A 667 -14.80 -4.83 -31.34
C ASP A 667 -15.25 -3.35 -31.23
N GLY A 668 -15.01 -2.71 -30.07
CA GLY A 668 -15.32 -1.30 -29.81
C GLY A 668 -14.06 -0.47 -29.56
N THR A 669 -13.92 0.09 -28.35
CA THR A 669 -12.78 0.96 -28.00
C THR A 669 -11.62 0.14 -27.42
N LEU A 670 -10.40 0.49 -27.82
CA LEU A 670 -9.14 -0.02 -27.27
C LEU A 670 -8.29 1.17 -26.81
N THR A 671 -8.05 1.26 -25.50
CA THR A 671 -7.27 2.35 -24.90
C THR A 671 -6.04 1.78 -24.19
N LEU A 672 -4.86 2.27 -24.57
CA LEU A 672 -3.61 2.07 -23.86
C LEU A 672 -3.16 3.44 -23.32
N ASP A 673 -3.17 3.60 -22.01
CA ASP A 673 -2.99 4.91 -21.37
C ASP A 673 -1.98 4.84 -20.22
N SER A 674 -0.99 5.73 -20.26
CA SER A 674 -0.04 5.91 -19.15
C SER A 674 -0.18 7.33 -18.62
N ALA A 675 -0.43 7.48 -17.32
CA ALA A 675 -0.62 8.78 -16.71
C ALA A 675 0.20 9.00 -15.43
N SER A 676 0.71 10.21 -15.27
CA SER A 676 1.41 10.64 -14.04
C SER A 676 0.93 12.01 -13.56
N THR A 677 0.61 12.11 -12.27
CA THR A 677 0.16 13.34 -11.61
C THR A 677 1.09 13.69 -10.46
N ILE A 678 1.54 14.96 -10.40
CA ILE A 678 2.47 15.46 -9.37
C ILE A 678 1.89 16.64 -8.60
N ASP A 679 1.94 16.58 -7.27
CA ASP A 679 1.63 17.69 -6.36
C ASP A 679 2.60 17.75 -5.16
N VAL A 680 3.49 18.75 -5.14
CA VAL A 680 4.55 18.85 -4.13
C VAL A 680 4.71 20.27 -3.57
N ASP A 681 4.81 20.35 -2.23
CA ASP A 681 5.06 21.59 -1.48
C ASP A 681 6.28 21.40 -0.56
N ALA A 682 7.26 22.28 -0.70
CA ALA A 682 8.42 22.37 0.18
C ALA A 682 8.54 23.77 0.79
N SER A 683 8.49 23.85 2.12
CA SER A 683 8.61 25.11 2.83
C SER A 683 9.65 25.09 3.95
N ALA A 684 10.58 26.03 3.91
CA ALA A 684 11.59 26.25 4.96
C ALA A 684 11.45 27.65 5.56
N LEU A 685 11.36 27.74 6.88
CA LEU A 685 11.25 28.98 7.65
C LEU A 685 12.35 29.05 8.70
N ALA A 686 13.06 30.18 8.76
CA ALA A 686 14.06 30.42 9.79
C ALA A 686 13.97 31.85 10.35
N ASP A 687 13.76 31.99 11.66
CA ASP A 687 13.81 33.28 12.37
C ASP A 687 14.94 33.29 13.41
N SER A 688 15.79 34.32 13.34
CA SER A 688 16.91 34.50 14.26
C SER A 688 16.96 35.91 14.86
N ARG A 689 17.21 36.02 16.17
CA ARG A 689 17.22 37.32 16.87
C ARG A 689 18.35 37.44 17.90
N GLY A 690 18.96 38.63 17.98
CA GLY A 690 19.95 38.92 19.02
C GLY A 690 20.79 40.17 18.77
N LEU A 691 22.00 40.21 19.34
CA LEU A 691 23.04 41.17 18.95
C LEU A 691 23.83 40.65 17.74
N GLY A 692 24.08 39.34 17.68
CA GLY A 692 24.55 38.61 16.50
C GLY A 692 23.51 37.57 16.09
N ALA A 693 23.05 37.57 14.84
CA ALA A 693 22.02 36.63 14.37
C ALA A 693 22.38 36.05 12.99
N SER A 694 22.02 34.81 12.70
CA SER A 694 22.20 34.23 11.37
C SER A 694 21.05 33.30 11.06
N GLY A 695 20.39 33.53 9.93
CA GLY A 695 19.31 32.69 9.45
C GLY A 695 19.65 32.04 8.11
N ARG A 696 19.24 30.78 7.91
CA ARG A 696 19.21 30.13 6.60
C ARG A 696 17.91 29.35 6.42
N ALA A 697 17.29 29.48 5.26
CA ALA A 697 16.15 28.68 4.83
C ALA A 697 16.42 28.09 3.44
N ASN A 698 16.31 26.76 3.28
CA ASN A 698 16.57 26.07 2.02
C ASN A 698 15.43 25.07 1.72
N ALA A 699 14.73 25.23 0.60
CA ALA A 699 13.53 24.45 0.26
C ALA A 699 13.57 23.81 -1.14
N PRO A 700 14.50 22.88 -1.45
CA PRO A 700 14.65 22.39 -2.82
C PRO A 700 13.68 21.23 -3.13
N ILE A 701 13.07 21.29 -4.31
CA ILE A 701 12.23 20.24 -4.91
C ILE A 701 12.95 19.64 -6.11
N PHE A 702 12.97 18.31 -6.17
CA PHE A 702 13.51 17.55 -7.30
C PHE A 702 12.45 16.58 -7.82
N ILE A 703 12.07 16.70 -9.10
CA ILE A 703 11.23 15.76 -9.83
C ILE A 703 12.09 15.10 -10.91
N GLY A 704 12.16 13.76 -10.91
CA GLY A 704 13.12 13.01 -11.71
C GLY A 704 14.49 12.88 -11.04
N ASN A 705 15.48 12.35 -11.76
CA ASN A 705 16.82 12.13 -11.18
C ASN A 705 17.76 13.30 -11.44
N TRP A 706 18.36 13.81 -10.35
CA TRP A 706 19.21 15.01 -10.33
C TRP A 706 20.49 14.74 -9.54
N ASN A 707 21.65 15.17 -10.05
CA ASN A 707 22.92 15.19 -9.33
C ASN A 707 23.31 16.62 -8.97
N GLY A 708 22.67 17.17 -7.93
CA GLY A 708 22.82 18.58 -7.57
C GLY A 708 21.98 19.46 -8.51
N SER A 709 22.60 20.07 -9.51
CA SER A 709 21.95 20.98 -10.47
C SER A 709 21.85 20.44 -11.90
N THR A 710 22.26 19.18 -12.15
CA THR A 710 22.18 18.57 -13.47
C THR A 710 21.23 17.39 -13.48
N ALA A 711 20.33 17.38 -14.46
CA ALA A 711 19.50 16.22 -14.80
C ALA A 711 20.38 15.04 -15.23
N THR A 712 20.14 13.85 -14.67
CA THR A 712 20.86 12.61 -15.03
C THR A 712 19.97 11.63 -15.77
N SER A 713 18.69 11.52 -15.38
CA SER A 713 17.70 10.65 -16.02
C SER A 713 16.28 11.15 -15.71
N PRO A 714 15.39 11.24 -16.72
CA PRO A 714 14.03 11.75 -16.53
C PRO A 714 13.15 10.72 -15.81
N ALA A 715 12.17 11.20 -15.05
CA ALA A 715 11.02 10.38 -14.66
C ALA A 715 10.11 10.15 -15.87
N THR A 716 9.55 8.95 -16.02
CA THR A 716 8.95 8.50 -17.27
C THR A 716 7.45 8.23 -17.15
N THR A 717 6.69 8.75 -18.13
CA THR A 717 5.32 8.34 -18.41
C THR A 717 5.30 7.84 -19.86
N ARG A 718 5.15 6.54 -20.09
CA ARG A 718 5.35 5.96 -21.43
C ARG A 718 4.33 4.89 -21.77
N THR A 719 3.73 5.01 -22.96
CA THR A 719 3.00 3.91 -23.59
C THR A 719 3.82 3.39 -24.77
N GLN A 720 4.26 2.13 -24.68
CA GLN A 720 5.15 1.50 -25.63
C GLN A 720 4.51 0.28 -26.29
N ILE A 721 4.61 0.22 -27.61
CA ILE A 721 4.18 -0.92 -28.42
C ILE A 721 5.43 -1.63 -28.94
N GLY A 722 5.64 -2.86 -28.48
CA GLY A 722 6.78 -3.70 -28.83
C GLY A 722 6.77 -4.21 -30.28
N GLN A 723 7.80 -4.99 -30.61
CA GLN A 723 7.98 -5.56 -31.95
C GLN A 723 6.93 -6.63 -32.26
N ASP A 724 6.48 -6.67 -33.53
CA ASP A 724 5.51 -7.65 -34.05
C ASP A 724 4.17 -7.72 -33.27
N VAL A 725 3.81 -6.64 -32.58
CA VAL A 725 2.55 -6.52 -31.86
C VAL A 725 1.42 -6.15 -32.83
N SER A 726 0.24 -6.77 -32.69
CA SER A 726 -0.96 -6.37 -33.43
C SER A 726 -2.03 -5.80 -32.50
N ILE A 727 -2.40 -4.55 -32.71
CA ILE A 727 -3.49 -3.86 -32.00
C ILE A 727 -4.62 -3.59 -32.98
N ARG A 728 -5.84 -4.03 -32.65
CA ARG A 728 -7.03 -3.86 -33.49
C ARG A 728 -8.22 -3.42 -32.65
N GLY A 729 -8.82 -2.29 -33.04
CA GLY A 729 -10.02 -1.75 -32.39
C GLY A 729 -10.90 -1.01 -33.39
N ASN A 730 -12.15 -0.69 -33.06
CA ASN A 730 -12.87 0.33 -33.84
C ASN A 730 -12.29 1.71 -33.53
N ASN A 731 -12.14 2.06 -32.27
CA ASN A 731 -11.45 3.29 -31.84
C ASN A 731 -10.22 2.91 -31.01
N VAL A 732 -9.02 3.26 -31.47
CA VAL A 732 -7.76 2.96 -30.79
C VAL A 732 -7.16 4.25 -30.23
N GLN A 733 -6.83 4.25 -28.94
CA GLN A 733 -6.21 5.39 -28.26
C GLN A 733 -4.91 4.94 -27.60
N LEU A 734 -3.81 5.57 -27.98
CA LEU A 734 -2.48 5.36 -27.40
C LEU A 734 -2.05 6.67 -26.75
N ASN A 735 -2.09 6.72 -25.43
CA ASN A 735 -1.94 7.96 -24.68
C ASN A 735 -0.79 7.86 -23.69
N ALA A 736 -0.02 8.93 -23.56
CA ALA A 736 0.89 9.16 -22.45
C ALA A 736 0.67 10.58 -21.95
N ALA A 737 0.24 10.76 -20.70
CA ALA A 737 -0.21 12.05 -20.20
C ALA A 737 0.33 12.39 -18.82
N MET A 738 0.71 13.64 -18.61
CA MET A 738 0.84 14.23 -17.29
C MET A 738 -0.16 15.36 -17.13
N PRO A 739 -1.37 15.07 -16.63
CA PRO A 739 -2.42 16.08 -16.54
C PRO A 739 -2.01 17.25 -15.67
N THR A 740 -1.37 16.99 -14.51
CA THR A 740 -0.96 18.04 -13.59
C THR A 740 0.46 17.88 -13.04
N ILE A 741 1.17 19.01 -12.97
CA ILE A 741 2.44 19.17 -12.26
C ILE A 741 2.32 20.44 -11.42
N GLN A 742 2.18 20.26 -10.11
CA GLN A 742 2.14 21.35 -9.13
C GLN A 742 3.39 21.30 -8.27
N SER A 743 4.13 22.41 -8.22
CA SER A 743 5.34 22.54 -7.41
C SER A 743 5.37 23.90 -6.74
N LEU A 744 5.37 23.90 -5.40
CA LEU A 744 5.54 25.09 -4.58
C LEU A 744 6.81 24.95 -3.72
N SER A 745 7.85 25.70 -4.06
CA SER A 745 9.06 25.84 -3.24
C SER A 745 9.06 27.20 -2.54
N LYS A 746 9.18 27.21 -1.21
CA LYS A 746 9.17 28.44 -0.42
C LYS A 746 10.24 28.45 0.67
N ALA A 747 11.17 29.39 0.58
CA ALA A 747 12.15 29.68 1.63
C ALA A 747 11.92 31.08 2.19
N THR A 748 11.83 31.20 3.52
CA THR A 748 11.69 32.49 4.20
C THR A 748 12.63 32.55 5.39
N VAL A 749 13.41 33.62 5.45
CA VAL A 749 14.36 33.85 6.53
C VAL A 749 14.28 35.28 7.03
N THR A 750 14.27 35.42 8.35
CA THR A 750 14.33 36.72 9.02
C THR A 750 15.44 36.72 10.06
N ALA A 751 16.28 37.76 10.09
CA ALA A 751 17.24 37.95 11.15
C ALA A 751 17.29 39.40 11.66
N GLY A 752 17.47 39.57 12.98
CA GLY A 752 17.57 40.89 13.62
C GLY A 752 18.75 41.01 14.59
N GLY A 753 19.46 42.14 14.55
CA GLY A 753 20.54 42.44 15.51
C GLY A 753 21.53 43.53 15.11
N LEU A 754 22.66 43.65 15.84
CA LEU A 754 23.73 44.56 15.43
C LEU A 754 24.50 44.00 14.23
N GLY A 755 24.75 42.68 14.21
CA GLY A 755 25.36 41.96 13.08
C GLY A 755 24.50 40.76 12.67
N ALA A 756 24.06 40.67 11.42
CA ALA A 756 23.33 39.48 10.98
C ALA A 756 23.48 39.09 9.49
N VAL A 757 23.24 37.82 9.18
CA VAL A 757 23.26 37.27 7.81
C VAL A 757 21.99 36.47 7.57
N THR A 758 21.42 36.63 6.39
CA THR A 758 20.24 35.87 5.94
C THR A 758 20.44 35.29 4.55
N ASP A 759 19.99 34.05 4.38
CA ASP A 759 20.15 33.25 3.15
C ASP A 759 18.87 32.41 2.92
N ALA A 760 18.08 32.77 1.90
CA ALA A 760 16.90 32.02 1.47
C ALA A 760 17.11 31.41 0.08
N ASN A 761 16.98 30.09 -0.04
CA ASN A 761 17.07 29.37 -1.30
C ASN A 761 15.82 28.52 -1.53
N ALA A 762 15.06 28.84 -2.58
CA ALA A 762 13.88 28.10 -3.03
C ALA A 762 14.10 27.65 -4.48
N THR A 763 14.21 26.34 -4.73
CA THR A 763 14.45 25.79 -6.08
C THR A 763 13.50 24.66 -6.41
N SER A 764 13.02 24.61 -7.65
CA SER A 764 12.26 23.48 -8.19
C SER A 764 12.89 22.99 -9.48
N ASN A 765 13.44 21.77 -9.46
CA ASN A 765 14.13 21.15 -10.57
C ASN A 765 13.30 19.96 -11.09
N ILE A 766 12.87 20.02 -12.35
CA ILE A 766 11.89 19.10 -12.94
C ILE A 766 12.50 18.48 -14.19
N ASN A 767 12.60 17.15 -14.21
CA ASN A 767 13.15 16.37 -15.32
C ASN A 767 12.22 15.19 -15.65
N SER A 768 11.46 15.31 -16.74
CA SER A 768 10.38 14.36 -17.08
C SER A 768 10.29 14.07 -18.58
N LEU A 769 9.97 12.82 -18.93
CA LEU A 769 9.73 12.37 -20.29
C LEU A 769 8.33 11.76 -20.37
N VAL A 770 7.52 12.24 -21.32
CA VAL A 770 6.19 11.70 -21.64
C VAL A 770 6.21 11.22 -23.09
N GLU A 771 6.11 9.92 -23.31
CA GLU A 771 6.34 9.33 -24.64
C GLU A 771 5.30 8.29 -25.04
N VAL A 772 4.79 8.38 -26.27
CA VAL A 772 4.18 7.22 -26.95
C VAL A 772 5.16 6.68 -27.97
N LYS A 773 5.49 5.40 -27.90
CA LYS A 773 6.50 4.77 -28.75
C LYS A 773 5.99 3.53 -29.48
N LEU A 774 6.16 3.50 -30.80
CA LEU A 774 5.88 2.35 -31.65
C LEU A 774 7.19 1.79 -32.19
N MET A 775 7.53 0.56 -31.81
CA MET A 775 8.74 -0.13 -32.28
C MET A 775 8.54 -0.75 -33.67
N PRO A 776 9.64 -1.12 -34.39
CA PRO A 776 9.53 -1.78 -35.68
C PRO A 776 8.64 -3.03 -35.65
N GLY A 777 7.79 -3.22 -36.66
CA GLY A 777 6.86 -4.35 -36.74
C GLY A 777 5.55 -4.17 -35.96
N ALA A 778 5.42 -3.15 -35.10
CA ALA A 778 4.15 -2.81 -34.46
C ALA A 778 3.09 -2.48 -35.52
N SER A 779 1.90 -3.09 -35.40
CA SER A 779 0.77 -2.88 -36.29
C SER A 779 -0.46 -2.40 -35.53
N VAL A 780 -0.87 -1.16 -35.76
CA VAL A 780 -2.06 -0.54 -35.16
C VAL A 780 -3.13 -0.37 -36.23
N LEU A 781 -4.33 -0.92 -35.98
CA LEU A 781 -5.47 -0.84 -36.89
C LEU A 781 -6.70 -0.34 -36.14
N GLY A 782 -7.33 0.70 -36.66
CA GLY A 782 -8.69 1.07 -36.25
C GLY A 782 -9.42 1.96 -37.24
N GLN A 783 -10.66 2.33 -36.94
CA GLN A 783 -11.37 3.36 -37.68
C GLN A 783 -10.79 4.73 -37.34
N THR A 784 -10.73 5.02 -36.05
CA THR A 784 -10.04 6.19 -35.51
C THR A 784 -8.84 5.70 -34.69
N VAL A 785 -7.68 6.29 -34.94
CA VAL A 785 -6.46 6.07 -34.16
C VAL A 785 -6.01 7.41 -33.60
N VAL A 786 -5.98 7.52 -32.28
CA VAL A 786 -5.47 8.70 -31.57
C VAL A 786 -4.18 8.31 -30.88
N ILE A 787 -3.14 9.10 -31.12
CA ILE A 787 -1.84 8.99 -30.46
C ILE A 787 -1.55 10.34 -29.80
N ASP A 788 -1.64 10.42 -28.47
CA ASP A 788 -1.48 11.68 -27.73
C ASP A 788 -0.37 11.55 -26.68
N SER A 789 0.57 12.50 -26.73
CA SER A 789 1.54 12.74 -25.66
C SER A 789 1.33 14.15 -25.10
N GLY A 790 1.11 14.27 -23.79
CA GLY A 790 0.66 15.54 -23.21
C GLY A 790 1.22 15.85 -21.83
N ILE A 791 1.58 17.11 -21.58
CA ILE A 791 1.77 17.66 -20.22
C ILE A 791 0.85 18.87 -20.03
N GLY A 792 0.09 18.90 -18.94
CA GLY A 792 -0.82 19.99 -18.62
C GLY A 792 -2.08 20.06 -19.50
N THR A 793 -2.39 18.99 -20.23
CA THR A 793 -3.54 18.88 -21.15
C THR A 793 -4.66 18.05 -20.55
N ASN A 794 -5.82 18.01 -21.22
CA ASN A 794 -6.99 17.18 -20.84
C ASN A 794 -7.52 17.44 -19.41
N LEU A 795 -7.49 18.70 -18.99
CA LEU A 795 -7.91 19.14 -17.65
C LEU A 795 -9.42 19.33 -17.52
N ALA A 796 -9.95 19.03 -16.34
CA ALA A 796 -11.30 19.47 -15.97
C ALA A 796 -11.35 21.00 -15.80
N GLN A 797 -12.54 21.60 -15.96
CA GLN A 797 -12.73 23.05 -15.77
C GLN A 797 -12.23 23.50 -14.38
N GLY A 798 -11.29 24.46 -14.37
CA GLY A 798 -10.76 25.07 -13.15
C GLY A 798 -9.43 24.48 -12.66
N GLN A 799 -8.95 23.38 -13.23
CA GLN A 799 -7.62 22.84 -12.92
C GLN A 799 -6.53 23.60 -13.69
N LYS A 800 -5.37 23.76 -13.06
CA LYS A 800 -4.14 24.22 -13.72
C LYS A 800 -3.27 23.00 -14.05
N GLY A 801 -2.81 22.92 -15.30
CA GLY A 801 -1.96 21.83 -15.76
C GLY A 801 -0.59 21.87 -15.09
N VAL A 802 0.28 22.76 -15.56
CA VAL A 802 1.58 22.98 -14.94
C VAL A 802 1.56 24.29 -14.15
N ASP A 803 1.67 24.21 -12.82
CA ASP A 803 1.72 25.34 -11.87
C ASP A 803 3.01 25.27 -11.04
N LEU A 804 3.98 26.11 -11.41
CA LEU A 804 5.31 26.13 -10.80
C LEU A 804 5.56 27.46 -10.12
N VAL A 805 5.78 27.42 -8.82
CA VAL A 805 5.99 28.59 -7.98
C VAL A 805 7.22 28.39 -7.09
N SER A 806 8.17 29.31 -7.19
CA SER A 806 9.33 29.40 -6.30
C SER A 806 9.40 30.78 -5.65
N VAL A 807 9.49 30.83 -4.32
CA VAL A 807 9.53 32.08 -3.55
C VAL A 807 10.65 32.02 -2.51
N ALA A 808 11.58 32.98 -2.58
CA ALA A 808 12.62 33.19 -1.59
C ALA A 808 12.52 34.60 -1.00
N ASP A 809 12.41 34.72 0.32
CA ASP A 809 12.36 36.00 1.04
C ASP A 809 13.40 36.02 2.16
N ALA A 810 14.36 36.93 2.07
CA ALA A 810 15.39 37.15 3.08
C ALA A 810 15.35 38.59 3.61
N ASP A 811 15.12 38.74 4.92
CA ASP A 811 15.05 40.04 5.58
C ASP A 811 16.04 40.14 6.75
N CYS A 812 16.93 41.13 6.69
CA CYS A 812 17.85 41.46 7.78
C CYS A 812 17.55 42.85 8.34
N SER A 813 16.90 42.87 9.49
CA SER A 813 16.66 44.07 10.30
C SER A 813 17.86 44.32 11.22
N CYS A 814 19.01 44.62 10.62
CA CYS A 814 20.31 44.57 11.31
C CYS A 814 21.23 45.78 11.03
N GLY A 815 22.17 46.06 11.95
CA GLY A 815 23.11 47.20 11.84
C GLY A 815 24.24 47.00 10.81
N PHE A 816 24.79 45.79 10.73
CA PHE A 816 25.80 45.33 9.78
C PHE A 816 25.41 43.94 9.28
N GLY A 817 25.57 43.63 7.98
CA GLY A 817 25.14 42.31 7.49
C GLY A 817 25.00 42.13 5.99
N ARG A 818 24.39 41.00 5.61
CA ARG A 818 24.03 40.65 4.23
C ARG A 818 22.72 39.88 4.19
N SER A 819 21.92 40.13 3.15
CA SER A 819 20.72 39.35 2.82
C SER A 819 20.82 38.79 1.41
N ASP A 820 20.66 37.47 1.26
CA ASP A 820 20.67 36.79 -0.03
C ASP A 820 19.38 35.98 -0.21
N ALA A 821 18.74 36.10 -1.37
CA ALA A 821 17.55 35.33 -1.74
C ALA A 821 17.67 34.81 -3.16
N GLU A 822 17.51 33.50 -3.36
CA GLU A 822 17.52 32.84 -4.66
C GLU A 822 16.21 32.06 -4.87
N ALA A 823 15.47 32.40 -5.93
CA ALA A 823 14.26 31.69 -6.35
C ALA A 823 14.45 31.09 -7.76
N GLY A 824 14.62 29.77 -7.84
CA GLY A 824 14.90 29.04 -9.08
C GLY A 824 13.78 28.08 -9.50
N ILE A 825 13.54 27.97 -10.82
CA ILE A 825 12.76 26.88 -11.42
C ILE A 825 13.51 26.41 -12.66
N ASP A 826 13.90 25.15 -12.70
CA ASP A 826 14.43 24.50 -13.89
C ASP A 826 13.43 23.45 -14.36
N TYR A 827 12.78 23.71 -15.49
CA TYR A 827 11.78 22.85 -16.09
C TYR A 827 12.36 22.24 -17.37
N GLN A 828 12.78 20.97 -17.30
CA GLN A 828 13.34 20.19 -18.40
C GLN A 828 12.41 19.02 -18.68
N THR A 829 11.45 19.20 -19.58
CA THR A 829 10.47 18.15 -19.87
C THR A 829 10.27 17.96 -21.35
N GLU A 830 10.16 16.72 -21.78
CA GLU A 830 9.96 16.37 -23.17
C GLU A 830 8.64 15.59 -23.34
N THR A 831 7.78 16.07 -24.24
CA THR A 831 6.65 15.29 -24.78
C THR A 831 7.01 14.79 -26.15
N LEU A 832 6.92 13.49 -26.37
CA LEU A 832 7.36 12.86 -27.60
C LEU A 832 6.35 11.84 -28.10
N VAL A 833 6.14 11.83 -29.42
CA VAL A 833 5.58 10.67 -30.10
C VAL A 833 6.63 10.13 -31.05
N THR A 834 7.01 8.87 -30.86
CA THR A 834 8.03 8.19 -31.66
C THR A 834 7.39 7.01 -32.39
N ALA A 835 7.49 6.99 -33.70
CA ALA A 835 7.14 5.82 -34.50
C ALA A 835 8.38 5.42 -35.32
N ASP A 836 8.96 4.27 -35.00
CA ASP A 836 10.18 3.78 -35.64
C ASP A 836 9.89 3.24 -37.05
N ASP A 837 10.93 3.17 -37.88
CA ASP A 837 10.85 2.60 -39.23
C ASP A 837 10.39 1.12 -39.18
N GLY A 838 9.50 0.74 -40.07
CA GLY A 838 8.87 -0.59 -40.09
C GLY A 838 7.66 -0.76 -39.15
N ALA A 839 7.30 0.23 -38.33
CA ALA A 839 5.98 0.26 -37.69
C ALA A 839 4.89 0.63 -38.71
N ARG A 840 3.65 0.20 -38.49
CA ARG A 840 2.51 0.44 -39.39
C ARG A 840 1.25 0.86 -38.65
N VAL A 841 0.66 1.97 -39.10
CA VAL A 841 -0.65 2.45 -38.62
C VAL A 841 -1.65 2.41 -39.77
N SER A 842 -2.83 1.86 -39.54
CA SER A 842 -3.93 1.82 -40.51
C SER A 842 -5.19 2.41 -39.87
N ALA A 843 -5.67 3.51 -40.43
CA ALA A 843 -6.80 4.26 -39.86
C ALA A 843 -7.61 4.95 -40.97
N ASN A 844 -8.87 5.28 -40.74
CA ASN A 844 -9.53 6.31 -41.56
C ASN A 844 -9.16 7.69 -41.02
N ASP A 845 -9.26 7.90 -39.71
CA ASP A 845 -8.80 9.11 -39.03
C ASP A 845 -7.63 8.79 -38.10
N LEU A 846 -6.48 9.41 -38.36
CA LEU A 846 -5.28 9.35 -37.54
C LEU A 846 -5.03 10.73 -36.93
N ASP A 847 -5.09 10.87 -35.61
CA ASP A 847 -4.66 12.07 -34.88
C ASP A 847 -3.39 11.75 -34.10
N VAL A 848 -2.30 12.45 -34.39
CA VAL A 848 -1.01 12.31 -33.71
C VAL A 848 -0.64 13.64 -33.11
N SER A 849 -0.45 13.67 -31.81
CA SER A 849 -0.23 14.91 -31.10
C SER A 849 0.77 14.84 -29.96
N SER A 850 1.54 15.92 -29.82
CA SER A 850 2.47 16.13 -28.71
C SER A 850 2.30 17.56 -28.18
N ARG A 851 1.90 17.70 -26.91
CA ARG A 851 1.39 18.97 -26.36
C ARG A 851 1.95 19.27 -24.98
N GLN A 852 2.33 20.53 -24.73
CA GLN A 852 2.63 21.02 -23.38
C GLN A 852 1.94 22.34 -23.07
N ALA A 853 1.18 22.39 -21.98
CA ALA A 853 0.45 23.58 -21.54
C ALA A 853 0.89 24.02 -20.14
N VAL A 854 1.73 25.06 -20.10
CA VAL A 854 2.23 25.63 -18.84
C VAL A 854 1.36 26.80 -18.40
N ALA A 855 0.68 26.64 -17.27
CA ALA A 855 -0.28 27.63 -16.77
C ALA A 855 0.41 28.70 -15.91
N THR A 856 1.39 28.33 -15.09
CA THR A 856 2.12 29.26 -14.22
C THR A 856 3.58 28.86 -14.11
N TYR A 857 4.46 29.83 -14.33
CA TYR A 857 5.90 29.74 -14.11
C TYR A 857 6.31 31.01 -13.38
N SER A 858 6.40 30.96 -12.05
CA SER A 858 6.61 32.14 -11.20
C SER A 858 7.79 31.94 -10.28
N ARG A 859 8.74 32.86 -10.35
CA ARG A 859 9.88 32.96 -9.45
C ARG A 859 9.85 34.33 -8.82
N SER A 860 10.05 34.38 -7.51
CA SER A 860 10.11 35.64 -6.79
C SER A 860 11.15 35.54 -5.67
N SER A 861 12.28 36.18 -5.91
CA SER A 861 13.27 36.47 -4.88
C SER A 861 13.07 37.88 -4.30
N ARG A 862 13.24 38.02 -2.98
CA ARG A 862 13.30 39.31 -2.29
C ARG A 862 14.38 39.26 -1.22
N ALA A 863 15.35 40.15 -1.31
CA ALA A 863 16.31 40.40 -0.24
C ALA A 863 16.13 41.83 0.26
N ARG A 864 16.07 42.01 1.59
CA ARG A 864 15.94 43.32 2.23
C ARG A 864 16.97 43.49 3.34
N PHE A 865 17.59 44.67 3.38
CA PHE A 865 18.59 45.00 4.39
C PHE A 865 18.47 46.46 4.86
N ALA A 866 18.55 46.70 6.18
CA ALA A 866 18.30 48.01 6.79
C ALA A 866 19.55 48.81 7.26
N GLY A 867 20.73 48.20 7.31
CA GLY A 867 21.94 48.76 7.97
C GLY A 867 23.09 49.17 7.03
N LEU A 868 24.34 48.83 7.40
CA LEU A 868 25.55 48.93 6.56
C LEU A 868 25.98 47.55 6.04
N GLY A 869 25.81 47.28 4.73
CA GLY A 869 25.88 45.92 4.18
C GLY A 869 25.44 45.82 2.72
N GLY A 870 25.03 44.63 2.27
CA GLY A 870 24.56 44.37 0.90
C GLY A 870 23.37 43.41 0.83
N GLU A 871 22.64 43.47 -0.29
CA GLU A 871 21.50 42.60 -0.59
C GLU A 871 21.63 42.02 -2.00
N SER A 872 21.26 40.74 -2.18
CA SER A 872 21.21 40.07 -3.47
C SER A 872 19.91 39.29 -3.62
N ALA A 873 19.19 39.51 -4.71
CA ALA A 873 17.97 38.78 -5.05
C ALA A 873 18.11 38.28 -6.49
N GLU A 874 18.08 36.96 -6.67
CA GLU A 874 18.27 36.32 -7.97
C GLU A 874 17.10 35.39 -8.30
N ASP A 875 16.52 35.58 -9.49
CA ASP A 875 15.58 34.64 -10.07
C ASP A 875 16.33 33.78 -11.12
N THR A 876 16.53 32.48 -10.86
CA THR A 876 17.32 31.57 -11.72
C THR A 876 16.50 30.47 -12.43
N GLY A 877 17.08 29.81 -13.43
CA GLY A 877 16.51 28.61 -14.06
C GLY A 877 15.86 28.79 -15.45
N ASN A 878 15.63 27.67 -16.14
CA ASN A 878 15.21 27.59 -17.54
C ASN A 878 13.84 26.90 -17.75
N LEU A 879 13.13 27.31 -18.79
CA LEU A 879 11.86 26.70 -19.23
C LEU A 879 12.05 25.94 -20.56
N ALA A 880 12.52 24.70 -20.47
CA ALA A 880 12.72 23.77 -21.59
C ALA A 880 11.56 22.76 -21.68
N ALA A 881 10.44 23.24 -22.23
CA ALA A 881 9.20 22.47 -22.32
C ALA A 881 9.08 21.63 -23.61
N ASP A 882 10.11 20.95 -24.08
CA ASP A 882 10.22 20.38 -25.44
C ASP A 882 9.03 19.52 -25.93
N ARG A 883 8.59 19.74 -27.17
CA ARG A 883 7.54 18.95 -27.84
C ARG A 883 8.06 18.42 -29.17
N GLY A 884 7.94 17.12 -29.38
CA GLY A 884 8.41 16.44 -30.57
C GLY A 884 7.42 15.41 -31.11
N ILE A 885 7.41 15.26 -32.43
CA ILE A 885 6.93 14.05 -33.11
C ILE A 885 8.05 13.57 -34.05
N VAL A 886 8.49 12.33 -33.85
CA VAL A 886 9.44 11.63 -34.72
C VAL A 886 8.69 10.49 -35.39
N TRP A 887 8.37 10.65 -36.67
CA TRP A 887 7.54 9.69 -37.40
C TRP A 887 8.33 9.01 -38.51
N ASN A 888 8.47 7.69 -38.47
CA ASN A 888 9.06 6.91 -39.56
C ASN A 888 8.18 5.70 -39.94
N ALA A 889 6.99 5.59 -39.35
CA ALA A 889 6.06 4.51 -39.62
C ALA A 889 5.30 4.68 -40.95
N ASP A 890 4.91 3.55 -41.53
CA ASP A 890 3.99 3.49 -42.65
C ASP A 890 2.56 3.77 -42.19
N VAL A 891 1.84 4.58 -42.96
CA VAL A 891 0.43 4.91 -42.71
C VAL A 891 -0.41 4.43 -43.88
N ALA A 892 -1.44 3.64 -43.61
CA ALA A 892 -2.44 3.25 -44.61
C ALA A 892 -3.80 3.86 -44.24
N LEU A 893 -4.19 4.90 -44.97
CA LEU A 893 -5.49 5.55 -44.80
C LEU A 893 -6.58 4.73 -45.48
N LEU A 894 -7.55 4.27 -44.69
CA LEU A 894 -8.66 3.44 -45.13
C LEU A 894 -9.80 4.35 -45.63
N ALA A 895 -10.34 4.07 -46.82
CA ALA A 895 -11.50 4.80 -47.35
C ALA A 895 -12.80 4.40 -46.65
N GLY A 896 -13.63 5.40 -46.33
CA GLY A 896 -14.96 5.23 -45.72
C GLY A 896 -16.11 5.60 -46.65
N LEU A 897 -17.35 5.23 -46.27
CA LEU A 897 -18.58 5.49 -47.05
C LEU A 897 -19.19 6.90 -46.87
N GLY A 898 -18.51 7.83 -46.19
CA GLY A 898 -19.05 9.17 -45.90
C GLY A 898 -20.22 9.20 -44.90
N THR A 899 -20.62 8.05 -44.37
CA THR A 899 -21.63 7.87 -43.31
C THR A 899 -21.02 7.76 -41.90
N GLY A 900 -19.68 7.83 -41.80
CA GLY A 900 -18.93 7.55 -40.57
C GLY A 900 -18.71 6.06 -40.29
N ASP A 901 -19.19 5.16 -41.17
CA ASP A 901 -18.98 3.70 -41.09
C ASP A 901 -18.00 3.24 -42.18
N THR A 902 -16.95 2.52 -41.79
CA THR A 902 -15.86 2.05 -42.67
C THR A 902 -15.73 0.54 -42.71
N ARG A 903 -16.69 -0.18 -42.11
CA ARG A 903 -16.81 -1.62 -42.35
C ARG A 903 -17.06 -1.82 -43.85
N SER A 904 -16.56 -2.94 -44.37
CA SER A 904 -16.87 -3.32 -45.75
C SER A 904 -18.37 -3.21 -45.99
N PRO A 905 -18.82 -2.45 -47.01
CA PRO A 905 -20.23 -2.24 -47.29
C PRO A 905 -20.99 -3.56 -47.23
N TYR A 906 -21.88 -3.67 -46.25
CA TYR A 906 -22.66 -4.86 -45.95
C TYR A 906 -24.13 -4.48 -45.77
N LEU A 907 -25.00 -5.23 -46.43
CA LEU A 907 -26.45 -5.12 -46.26
C LEU A 907 -27.02 -6.53 -46.18
N GLU A 908 -27.79 -6.79 -45.13
CA GLU A 908 -28.67 -7.95 -45.06
C GLU A 908 -30.09 -7.48 -44.77
N VAL A 909 -31.02 -7.83 -45.66
CA VAL A 909 -32.46 -7.53 -45.50
C VAL A 909 -33.21 -8.81 -45.21
N ASP A 910 -33.97 -8.82 -44.12
CA ASP A 910 -34.83 -9.95 -43.74
C ASP A 910 -36.05 -10.10 -44.68
N ALA A 911 -36.78 -11.20 -44.54
CA ALA A 911 -37.99 -11.46 -45.34
C ALA A 911 -39.12 -10.43 -45.12
N GLY A 912 -39.04 -9.61 -44.08
CA GLY A 912 -39.97 -8.53 -43.76
C GLY A 912 -39.57 -7.16 -44.29
N GLY A 913 -38.42 -7.03 -44.96
CA GLY A 913 -37.92 -5.78 -45.52
C GLY A 913 -37.14 -4.91 -44.53
N ASN A 914 -36.74 -5.45 -43.38
CA ASN A 914 -35.93 -4.75 -42.39
C ASN A 914 -34.47 -5.15 -42.48
N ALA A 915 -33.56 -4.23 -42.13
CA ALA A 915 -32.15 -4.55 -42.00
C ALA A 915 -31.89 -5.50 -40.82
N VAL A 916 -31.11 -6.55 -41.07
CA VAL A 916 -30.53 -7.40 -40.03
C VAL A 916 -29.33 -6.67 -39.40
N GLY A 917 -29.09 -6.92 -38.11
CA GLY A 917 -28.04 -6.26 -37.33
C GLY A 917 -26.66 -6.37 -38.00
N GLY A 918 -25.99 -5.23 -38.18
CA GLY A 918 -24.68 -5.16 -38.85
C GLY A 918 -24.71 -4.52 -40.24
N SER A 919 -25.89 -4.32 -40.84
CA SER A 919 -26.05 -3.62 -42.12
C SER A 919 -25.61 -2.14 -42.03
N ASN A 920 -24.72 -1.70 -42.92
CA ASN A 920 -24.18 -0.32 -42.96
C ASN A 920 -24.39 0.40 -44.29
N ILE A 921 -25.04 -0.25 -45.26
CA ILE A 921 -25.44 0.37 -46.52
C ILE A 921 -26.86 0.95 -46.35
N PRO A 922 -27.07 2.25 -46.61
CA PRO A 922 -28.41 2.82 -46.63
C PRO A 922 -29.25 2.26 -47.78
N PHE A 923 -30.51 1.95 -47.48
CA PHE A 923 -31.50 1.47 -48.45
C PHE A 923 -32.89 1.97 -48.06
N SER A 924 -33.83 1.92 -49.00
CA SER A 924 -35.22 2.27 -48.76
C SER A 924 -36.15 1.25 -49.42
N LEU A 925 -37.29 0.96 -48.77
CA LEU A 925 -38.39 0.24 -49.40
C LEU A 925 -39.27 1.24 -50.16
N ASN A 926 -39.33 1.13 -51.48
CA ASN A 926 -40.06 2.08 -52.31
C ASN A 926 -41.56 1.72 -52.43
N ALA A 927 -42.36 2.62 -53.02
CA ALA A 927 -43.80 2.42 -53.21
C ALA A 927 -44.17 1.27 -54.16
N ASN A 928 -43.20 0.69 -54.88
CA ASN A 928 -43.37 -0.46 -55.77
C ASN A 928 -43.00 -1.78 -55.09
N ASP A 929 -42.81 -1.79 -53.77
CA ASP A 929 -42.43 -2.97 -53.00
C ASP A 929 -41.05 -3.53 -53.37
N GLN A 930 -40.10 -2.62 -53.64
CA GLN A 930 -38.72 -2.97 -53.99
C GLN A 930 -37.74 -2.39 -52.96
N ILE A 931 -36.70 -3.16 -52.65
CA ILE A 931 -35.56 -2.71 -51.84
C ILE A 931 -34.64 -1.91 -52.76
N VAL A 932 -34.55 -0.60 -52.55
CA VAL A 932 -33.67 0.29 -53.30
C VAL A 932 -32.44 0.60 -52.46
N VAL A 933 -31.30 0.07 -52.88
CA VAL A 933 -29.99 0.34 -52.28
C VAL A 933 -29.47 1.69 -52.81
N ASP A 934 -29.05 2.56 -51.90
CA ASP A 934 -28.47 3.86 -52.26
C ASP A 934 -27.10 3.68 -52.96
N PRO A 935 -26.62 4.69 -53.71
CA PRO A 935 -25.29 4.68 -54.31
C PRO A 935 -24.17 4.34 -53.31
N ILE A 936 -23.34 3.34 -53.62
CA ILE A 936 -22.17 2.89 -52.85
C ILE A 936 -20.89 3.33 -53.58
N GLY A 937 -20.03 4.12 -52.95
CA GLY A 937 -18.79 4.65 -53.56
C GLY A 937 -19.00 5.86 -54.48
N GLY A 938 -17.89 6.49 -54.94
CA GLY A 938 -17.90 7.72 -55.76
C GLY A 938 -17.57 9.02 -54.99
N GLN A 939 -18.19 10.15 -55.34
CA GLN A 939 -17.96 11.52 -54.78
C GLN A 939 -18.26 11.66 -53.27
N ASN A 940 -18.80 10.64 -52.62
CA ASN A 940 -19.22 10.63 -51.21
C ASN A 940 -18.28 9.83 -50.28
N ALA A 941 -17.11 9.41 -50.76
CA ALA A 941 -16.16 8.66 -49.94
C ALA A 941 -15.27 9.58 -49.10
N ASP A 942 -15.05 9.21 -47.85
CA ASP A 942 -14.08 9.86 -46.97
C ASP A 942 -12.67 9.34 -47.34
N PRO A 943 -11.75 10.20 -47.82
CA PRO A 943 -10.38 9.80 -48.17
C PRO A 943 -9.54 9.31 -46.98
N GLY A 944 -10.01 9.54 -45.75
CA GLY A 944 -9.23 9.41 -44.54
C GLY A 944 -8.28 10.59 -44.34
N THR A 945 -8.07 10.96 -43.08
CA THR A 945 -7.25 12.10 -42.67
C THR A 945 -6.17 11.65 -41.69
N ALA A 946 -4.95 12.16 -41.86
CA ALA A 946 -3.90 12.09 -40.85
C ALA A 946 -3.54 13.51 -40.39
N ASP A 947 -3.80 13.82 -39.13
CA ASP A 947 -3.50 15.10 -38.51
C ASP A 947 -2.33 14.94 -37.54
N PHE A 948 -1.24 15.66 -37.81
CA PHE A 948 -0.07 15.74 -36.95
C PHE A 948 -0.02 17.12 -36.31
N PHE A 949 0.01 17.17 -34.98
CA PHE A 949 -0.11 18.41 -34.23
C PHE A 949 0.89 18.49 -33.07
N VAL A 950 1.77 19.49 -33.11
CA VAL A 950 2.46 19.98 -31.93
C VAL A 950 1.92 21.36 -31.57
N ASN A 951 1.66 21.61 -30.29
CA ASN A 951 1.15 22.91 -29.90
C ASN A 951 2.23 24.00 -30.05
N TYR A 952 1.78 25.19 -30.47
CA TYR A 952 2.65 26.36 -30.66
C TYR A 952 3.20 26.89 -29.34
N LYS A 953 4.35 27.56 -29.41
CA LYS A 953 4.92 28.25 -28.25
C LYS A 953 3.92 29.25 -27.66
N THR A 954 3.74 29.14 -26.36
CA THR A 954 2.94 30.07 -25.58
C THR A 954 3.89 30.96 -24.78
N SER A 955 3.65 32.27 -24.81
CA SER A 955 4.41 33.20 -23.97
C SER A 955 3.81 33.20 -22.56
N ILE A 956 4.63 32.89 -21.55
CA ILE A 956 4.23 32.96 -20.14
C ILE A 956 4.69 34.31 -19.60
N GLY A 957 3.88 35.34 -19.86
CA GLY A 957 4.19 36.73 -19.50
C GLY A 957 5.11 37.45 -20.49
N ALA A 958 5.03 38.79 -20.52
CA ALA A 958 5.71 39.64 -21.52
C ALA A 958 7.25 39.68 -21.42
N THR A 959 7.83 39.08 -20.38
CA THR A 959 9.28 39.05 -20.08
C THR A 959 9.78 37.67 -19.63
N GLY A 960 8.98 36.61 -19.82
CA GLY A 960 9.32 35.25 -19.39
C GLY A 960 10.38 34.57 -20.27
N PRO A 961 11.01 33.48 -19.79
CA PRO A 961 11.91 32.66 -20.60
C PRO A 961 11.19 32.11 -21.84
N MET A 962 11.89 32.06 -22.96
CA MET A 962 11.32 31.63 -24.24
C MET A 962 11.16 30.10 -24.27
N VAL A 963 9.94 29.65 -24.51
CA VAL A 963 9.61 28.23 -24.71
C VAL A 963 10.22 27.77 -26.05
N PRO A 964 10.86 26.58 -26.12
CA PRO A 964 11.38 26.04 -27.38
C PRO A 964 10.27 25.82 -28.42
N ASP A 965 10.62 25.78 -29.71
CA ASP A 965 9.63 25.53 -30.77
C ASP A 965 9.15 24.06 -30.74
N GLY A 966 7.89 23.81 -31.11
CA GLY A 966 7.39 22.45 -31.34
C GLY A 966 7.92 21.86 -32.66
N THR A 967 8.48 20.64 -32.60
CA THR A 967 9.18 20.02 -33.75
C THR A 967 8.46 18.77 -34.27
N ILE A 968 8.42 18.61 -35.59
CA ILE A 968 7.96 17.38 -36.26
C ILE A 968 9.02 16.96 -37.28
N THR A 969 9.50 15.72 -37.19
CA THR A 969 10.60 15.19 -38.02
C THR A 969 10.36 13.74 -38.44
N GLY A 970 11.09 13.28 -39.45
CA GLY A 970 11.08 11.89 -39.90
C GLY A 970 10.87 11.72 -41.40
N SER A 971 11.35 10.61 -41.95
CA SER A 971 11.35 10.39 -43.40
C SER A 971 11.36 8.92 -43.85
N GLY A 972 11.27 7.96 -42.91
CA GLY A 972 11.36 6.52 -43.24
C GLY A 972 10.11 5.95 -43.92
N GLY A 973 8.91 6.42 -43.56
CA GLY A 973 7.65 5.76 -43.92
C GLY A 973 7.01 6.18 -45.25
N VAL A 974 5.86 5.56 -45.55
CA VAL A 974 4.98 5.89 -46.69
C VAL A 974 3.56 6.16 -46.21
N PHE A 975 2.91 7.19 -46.74
CA PHE A 975 1.48 7.43 -46.57
C PHE A 975 0.72 6.88 -47.78
N ALA A 976 -0.01 5.79 -47.61
CA ALA A 976 -0.81 5.17 -48.65
C ALA A 976 -2.30 5.47 -48.44
N GLY A 977 -2.99 6.04 -49.44
CA GLY A 977 -4.45 6.13 -49.46
C GLY A 977 -5.07 4.91 -50.13
N LYS A 978 -6.01 4.21 -49.50
CA LYS A 978 -6.80 3.17 -50.17
C LYS A 978 -7.88 3.82 -51.04
N SER A 979 -7.55 4.07 -52.30
CA SER A 979 -8.49 4.61 -53.29
C SER A 979 -9.47 3.56 -53.86
N ALA A 980 -9.71 2.46 -53.14
CA ALA A 980 -10.72 1.47 -53.49
C ALA A 980 -11.31 0.69 -52.29
N LEU A 981 -12.58 0.28 -52.41
CA LEU A 981 -13.28 -0.58 -51.45
C LEU A 981 -12.82 -2.05 -51.58
N ASN A 982 -12.53 -2.72 -50.46
CA ASN A 982 -12.01 -4.10 -50.48
C ASN A 982 -13.11 -5.15 -50.74
N LYS A 983 -14.32 -4.95 -50.20
CA LYS A 983 -15.45 -5.88 -50.33
C LYS A 983 -16.78 -5.11 -50.26
N VAL A 984 -17.74 -5.42 -51.12
CA VAL A 984 -19.14 -4.99 -51.05
C VAL A 984 -20.00 -6.25 -51.03
N GLU A 985 -20.87 -6.40 -50.04
CA GLU A 985 -21.72 -7.58 -49.87
C GLU A 985 -23.17 -7.17 -49.61
N ILE A 986 -24.10 -7.63 -50.45
CA ILE A 986 -25.53 -7.33 -50.33
C ILE A 986 -26.30 -8.65 -50.36
N LEU A 987 -27.06 -8.91 -49.31
CA LEU A 987 -27.88 -10.08 -49.13
C LEU A 987 -29.33 -9.65 -48.90
N SER A 988 -30.27 -10.16 -49.68
CA SER A 988 -31.69 -9.84 -49.51
C SER A 988 -32.53 -11.11 -49.52
N TYR A 989 -33.28 -11.34 -48.45
CA TYR A 989 -34.31 -12.38 -48.32
C TYR A 989 -35.72 -11.84 -48.57
N TYR A 990 -35.84 -10.56 -48.96
CA TYR A 990 -37.12 -9.89 -49.20
C TYR A 990 -37.79 -10.42 -50.48
N PRO A 991 -39.09 -10.73 -50.51
CA PRO A 991 -39.78 -11.25 -51.70
C PRO A 991 -40.03 -10.23 -52.84
N GLY A 992 -39.62 -8.98 -52.67
CA GLY A 992 -39.67 -7.94 -53.71
C GLY A 992 -38.30 -7.68 -54.33
N ASP A 993 -38.28 -7.01 -55.49
CA ASP A 993 -37.04 -6.81 -56.25
C ASP A 993 -35.95 -6.07 -55.46
N LEU A 994 -34.69 -6.47 -55.68
CA LEU A 994 -33.50 -5.78 -55.18
C LEU A 994 -32.97 -4.83 -56.25
N VAL A 995 -33.16 -3.53 -56.05
CA VAL A 995 -32.73 -2.47 -56.96
C VAL A 995 -31.42 -1.87 -56.47
N ILE A 996 -30.35 -2.04 -57.25
CA ILE A 996 -29.04 -1.44 -57.01
C ILE A 996 -28.89 -0.21 -57.89
N GLN A 997 -28.70 0.97 -57.28
CA GLN A 997 -28.47 2.22 -58.02
C GLN A 997 -27.06 2.25 -58.63
N SER A 998 -26.01 2.38 -57.83
CA SER A 998 -24.63 2.34 -58.36
C SER A 998 -23.65 1.82 -57.32
N ILE A 999 -22.70 0.99 -57.74
CA ILE A 999 -21.57 0.56 -56.92
C ILE A 999 -20.29 0.99 -57.66
N ASP A 1000 -19.56 1.97 -57.14
CA ASP A 1000 -18.23 2.33 -57.63
C ASP A 1000 -17.17 1.94 -56.61
N VAL A 1001 -16.33 0.96 -57.00
CA VAL A 1001 -15.31 0.43 -56.11
C VAL A 1001 -14.08 1.33 -56.07
N VAL A 1002 -13.85 2.16 -57.10
CA VAL A 1002 -12.72 3.10 -57.16
C VAL A 1002 -13.17 4.45 -56.64
N VAL A 1003 -12.46 4.98 -55.66
CA VAL A 1003 -12.69 6.30 -55.09
C VAL A 1003 -11.44 7.14 -55.36
N ASP A 1004 -11.56 8.16 -56.22
CA ASP A 1004 -10.49 9.15 -56.51
C ASP A 1004 -10.24 10.11 -55.31
N ALA A 1005 -10.35 9.56 -54.11
CA ALA A 1005 -10.21 10.25 -52.84
C ALA A 1005 -8.71 10.30 -52.51
N LYS A 1006 -8.17 11.52 -52.38
CA LYS A 1006 -6.75 11.73 -52.07
C LYS A 1006 -6.58 11.83 -50.56
N PRO A 1007 -5.67 11.05 -49.95
CA PRO A 1007 -5.43 11.15 -48.51
C PRO A 1007 -4.98 12.57 -48.15
N VAL A 1008 -5.48 13.08 -47.01
CA VAL A 1008 -5.09 14.39 -46.49
C VAL A 1008 -4.17 14.18 -45.29
N VAL A 1009 -2.95 14.71 -45.37
CA VAL A 1009 -2.03 14.77 -44.24
C VAL A 1009 -1.88 16.24 -43.83
N LYS A 1010 -2.38 16.60 -42.65
CA LYS A 1010 -2.16 17.94 -42.09
C LYS A 1010 -1.00 17.89 -41.12
N VAL A 1011 -0.07 18.83 -41.27
CA VAL A 1011 1.08 18.96 -40.38
C VAL A 1011 1.03 20.35 -39.77
N ASN A 1012 0.85 20.40 -38.46
CA ASN A 1012 0.78 21.62 -37.69
C ASN A 1012 1.95 21.65 -36.69
N SER A 1013 2.98 22.43 -37.02
CA SER A 1013 4.17 22.62 -36.20
C SER A 1013 4.82 23.97 -36.42
N GLU A 1014 5.69 24.37 -35.50
CA GLU A 1014 6.56 25.54 -35.63
C GLU A 1014 7.81 25.22 -36.44
N ASN A 1015 8.31 23.99 -36.34
CA ASN A 1015 9.44 23.51 -37.10
C ASN A 1015 9.21 22.07 -37.60
N SER A 1016 8.95 21.95 -38.90
CA SER A 1016 8.82 20.66 -39.60
C SER A 1016 10.04 20.33 -40.48
N ALA A 1017 11.21 20.94 -40.21
CA ALA A 1017 12.39 20.73 -41.04
C ALA A 1017 12.84 19.26 -41.00
N GLY A 1018 12.68 18.55 -42.11
CA GLY A 1018 13.03 17.13 -42.24
C GLY A 1018 11.86 16.15 -42.21
N PHE A 1019 10.61 16.62 -42.10
CA PHE A 1019 9.41 15.79 -42.28
C PHE A 1019 9.10 15.63 -43.78
N GLN A 1020 9.44 14.49 -44.39
CA GLN A 1020 9.27 14.23 -45.83
C GLN A 1020 8.86 12.78 -46.09
N PHE A 1021 7.71 12.55 -46.76
CA PHE A 1021 7.21 11.21 -47.04
C PHE A 1021 6.69 11.10 -48.46
N LEU A 1022 6.72 9.87 -48.98
CA LEU A 1022 5.98 9.54 -50.19
C LEU A 1022 4.50 9.40 -49.82
N VAL A 1023 3.65 10.15 -50.51
CA VAL A 1023 2.20 9.93 -50.49
C VAL A 1023 1.85 9.12 -51.73
N ASP A 1024 1.58 7.83 -51.55
CA ASP A 1024 1.16 6.91 -52.62
C ASP A 1024 -0.37 6.78 -52.60
N ASN A 1025 -1.01 6.90 -53.76
CA ASN A 1025 -2.45 6.69 -53.91
C ASN A 1025 -2.69 5.47 -54.81
N SER A 1026 -1.89 4.42 -54.61
CA SER A 1026 -1.98 3.20 -55.39
C SER A 1026 -3.24 2.42 -55.03
N VAL A 1027 -4.02 2.10 -56.05
CA VAL A 1027 -5.27 1.35 -55.94
C VAL A 1027 -4.95 -0.14 -55.79
N PRO A 1028 -5.25 -0.79 -54.65
CA PRO A 1028 -4.93 -2.21 -54.47
C PRO A 1028 -5.79 -3.10 -55.39
N PRO A 1029 -5.20 -4.08 -56.11
CA PRO A 1029 -5.98 -5.05 -56.88
C PRO A 1029 -6.64 -6.09 -55.94
N GLY A 1030 -7.87 -6.50 -56.24
CA GLY A 1030 -8.55 -7.64 -55.59
C GLY A 1030 -9.92 -7.36 -54.94
N SER A 1031 -10.63 -6.31 -55.32
CA SER A 1031 -11.94 -5.96 -54.75
C SER A 1031 -13.05 -6.94 -55.12
N VAL A 1032 -13.87 -7.36 -54.14
CA VAL A 1032 -14.96 -8.31 -54.36
C VAL A 1032 -16.31 -7.62 -54.17
N VAL A 1033 -17.19 -7.70 -55.17
CA VAL A 1033 -18.60 -7.31 -55.05
C VAL A 1033 -19.42 -8.60 -55.11
N ASP A 1034 -20.13 -8.95 -54.03
CA ASP A 1034 -21.02 -10.12 -53.97
C ASP A 1034 -22.45 -9.64 -53.67
N ILE A 1035 -23.37 -9.88 -54.59
CA ILE A 1035 -24.79 -9.54 -54.44
C ILE A 1035 -25.55 -10.86 -54.50
N LYS A 1036 -26.40 -11.11 -53.51
CA LYS A 1036 -27.21 -12.32 -53.47
C LYS A 1036 -28.64 -11.96 -53.06
N HIS A 1037 -29.58 -12.28 -53.93
CA HIS A 1037 -31.00 -12.21 -53.65
C HIS A 1037 -31.52 -13.63 -53.45
N ASP A 1038 -31.84 -13.99 -52.20
CA ASP A 1038 -32.20 -15.33 -51.77
C ASP A 1038 -33.68 -15.34 -51.33
N ALA A 1039 -34.55 -14.99 -52.27
CA ALA A 1039 -36.00 -14.94 -52.09
C ALA A 1039 -36.72 -15.86 -53.09
N ASP A 1040 -37.89 -16.38 -52.71
CA ASP A 1040 -38.69 -17.29 -53.55
C ASP A 1040 -39.23 -16.61 -54.83
N VAL A 1041 -39.31 -15.28 -54.82
CA VAL A 1041 -39.79 -14.39 -55.89
C VAL A 1041 -39.04 -13.04 -55.80
N GLY A 1042 -38.80 -12.39 -56.95
CA GLY A 1042 -38.07 -11.10 -57.05
C GLY A 1042 -36.80 -11.20 -57.90
N ASP A 1043 -36.48 -10.13 -58.64
CA ASP A 1043 -35.27 -10.04 -59.49
C ASP A 1043 -34.26 -9.01 -58.94
N ILE A 1044 -32.99 -9.12 -59.36
CA ILE A 1044 -31.97 -8.08 -59.12
C ILE A 1044 -31.99 -7.09 -60.29
N LEU A 1045 -32.34 -5.82 -60.01
CA LEU A 1045 -32.34 -4.74 -61.00
C LEU A 1045 -31.13 -3.83 -60.81
N LEU A 1046 -30.31 -3.72 -61.84
CA LEU A 1046 -29.14 -2.83 -61.89
C LEU A 1046 -29.51 -1.54 -62.65
N LEU A 1047 -29.68 -0.43 -61.93
CA LEU A 1047 -30.06 0.86 -62.51
C LEU A 1047 -28.81 1.72 -62.78
N GLY A 1048 -28.13 1.50 -63.90
CA GLY A 1048 -27.03 2.37 -64.32
C GLY A 1048 -27.46 3.85 -64.31
N GLY A 1049 -26.63 4.71 -63.72
CA GLY A 1049 -26.92 6.14 -63.59
C GLY A 1049 -27.29 6.78 -64.93
N MET A 1050 -28.11 7.84 -64.89
CA MET A 1050 -28.63 8.55 -66.08
C MET A 1050 -27.55 9.12 -67.03
N THR A 1051 -26.26 8.98 -66.71
CA THR A 1051 -25.08 9.44 -67.45
C THR A 1051 -24.38 8.35 -68.29
N GLY A 1052 -24.87 7.10 -68.30
CA GLY A 1052 -24.23 6.01 -69.07
C GLY A 1052 -23.09 5.31 -68.32
N GLU A 1053 -23.09 5.42 -66.99
CA GLU A 1053 -22.18 4.69 -66.10
C GLU A 1053 -22.66 3.25 -65.88
N ASN A 1054 -21.72 2.31 -65.76
CA ASN A 1054 -22.04 0.94 -65.37
C ASN A 1054 -22.66 0.93 -63.96
N ALA A 1055 -23.77 0.21 -63.77
CA ALA A 1055 -24.42 0.08 -62.46
C ALA A 1055 -23.50 -0.52 -61.38
N ILE A 1056 -22.49 -1.30 -61.78
CA ILE A 1056 -21.40 -1.77 -60.93
C ILE A 1056 -20.09 -1.54 -61.67
N ASN A 1057 -19.25 -0.65 -61.15
CA ASN A 1057 -17.91 -0.36 -61.61
C ASN A 1057 -16.88 -0.98 -60.66
N ASN A 1058 -16.43 -2.19 -60.98
CA ASN A 1058 -15.39 -2.91 -60.24
C ASN A 1058 -14.23 -3.31 -61.18
N PRO A 1059 -13.42 -2.36 -61.67
CA PRO A 1059 -12.33 -2.67 -62.60
C PRO A 1059 -11.14 -3.38 -61.93
N LEU A 1060 -11.16 -3.53 -60.61
CA LEU A 1060 -10.04 -3.94 -59.78
C LEU A 1060 -10.19 -5.34 -59.20
N GLY A 1061 -11.31 -6.03 -59.41
CA GLY A 1061 -11.52 -7.38 -58.91
C GLY A 1061 -12.77 -8.07 -59.47
N SER A 1062 -13.39 -8.97 -58.70
CA SER A 1062 -14.50 -9.81 -59.17
C SER A 1062 -15.86 -9.30 -58.71
N THR A 1063 -16.82 -9.34 -59.63
CA THR A 1063 -18.24 -9.09 -59.33
C THR A 1063 -19.00 -10.40 -59.48
N LYS A 1064 -19.75 -10.77 -58.44
CA LYS A 1064 -20.65 -11.91 -58.40
C LYS A 1064 -22.04 -11.42 -58.02
N ILE A 1065 -23.03 -11.83 -58.80
CA ILE A 1065 -24.46 -11.50 -58.64
C ILE A 1065 -25.23 -12.82 -58.71
#